data_AF-A0A373C3X2-F1
#
_entry.id   AF-A0A373C3X2-F1
#
_cell.length_a   1.000
_cell.length_b   1.000
_cell.length_c   1.000
_cell.angle_alpha   90.00
_cell.angle_beta   90.00
_cell.angle_gamma   90.00
#
_symmetry.space_group_name_H-M   'P 1'
#
loop_
_entity.id
_entity.type
_entity.pdbx_description
1 polymer ?
#
loop_
_entity_poly.entity_id
_entity_poly.type
_entity_poly.pdbx_seq_one_letter_code
_entity_poly.pdbx_strand_id
1 'polypeptide(L)'
;MKNRTVEILAPAGSYESMVAAVNAGADAVYIGGSRFGARAYANNLDEETMVKAINFMHLHGCRIYMTVNTLVKEKEMSDLYSYLKPYYEAGLDAVLVQDMGALTYIRKHFPDLPVHISTQMTVTGKYSARDLKALGAVRVVPARELSLKEIREIYDDTGLEVETFVHGALCYCYSGQCLFSSLIGGRSGNRGRCAQTCRLPFDAEQNGKYVNKKNEKYILSLKDLCTLDLIPDILEAGVCSLKIEGRMKSPRYTAGVVSIYRKYVDLYLKEGRAGYHVEKADRDALLALFDRGGQSQGYYHTHNGRDMVVLKEKPEYRDVDQELFDYLDRTYVNVEKKIPVTGSAYIAVGKPGYCSVSDTAGNTAWEESQPAEEAKNAPMDAERIRKQLSKTGDSMFTFTDLTVECEGNVFMPVQALNKMRREVLEKLQDEILSGYRRNSSVPPTKEEERAPEKADLEERPEFTVFVQTKQQFEMVLGKFKMYRKLSERSYGIYLAAESFDAQEWKKLADRCHEAGVRCYLMMPRIFRKEAEQYFRKQMELLTSAGFDALGIGSMEEPGFLREAGIELPMYFDQGMYSWNHLAGAAMERYGADRLTIPVELNEREIRDSGVQGEMIVYGYLPMMISAQCIRKTTIGCSGKSEIMWLKDRKDMRFPVVNQCRFCYNTIYNSAPLSLLGLSEQVTGLKPNAVRLNFTVEEPAAAGEILDAFFEEYGMSEKAAEPPVLRNQFTRGHFKRGVE
;
A
#
# COMPACT_ATOMS: atom_id res chain seq x y z
N MET A 1 14.71 21.21 -15.04
CA MET A 1 14.02 19.97 -15.46
C MET A 1 14.85 19.07 -16.38
N LYS A 2 15.86 19.57 -17.11
CA LYS A 2 16.61 18.80 -18.13
C LYS A 2 17.42 17.55 -17.68
N ASN A 3 17.49 17.22 -16.39
CA ASN A 3 18.26 16.06 -15.87
C ASN A 3 17.47 15.17 -14.88
N ARG A 4 16.13 15.16 -14.91
CA ARG A 4 15.36 14.20 -14.10
C ARG A 4 15.07 12.95 -14.92
N THR A 5 15.63 11.82 -14.49
CA THR A 5 15.20 10.50 -14.96
C THR A 5 13.79 10.25 -14.46
N VAL A 6 12.83 10.07 -15.38
CA VAL A 6 11.44 9.76 -15.06
C VAL A 6 11.25 8.26 -15.24
N GLU A 7 10.85 7.58 -14.18
CA GLU A 7 10.61 6.14 -14.19
C GLU A 7 9.16 5.83 -14.59
N ILE A 8 8.98 4.92 -15.55
CA ILE A 8 7.72 4.23 -15.78
C ILE A 8 7.76 2.90 -15.04
N LEU A 9 6.96 2.83 -13.96
CA LEU A 9 6.87 1.66 -13.12
C LEU A 9 5.67 0.80 -13.53
N ALA A 10 5.97 -0.33 -14.16
CA ALA A 10 4.97 -1.25 -14.67
C ALA A 10 4.55 -2.31 -13.64
N PRO A 11 3.29 -2.76 -13.68
CA PRO A 11 2.83 -3.88 -12.87
C PRO A 11 3.27 -5.21 -13.50
N ALA A 12 3.84 -6.12 -12.72
CA ALA A 12 4.11 -7.48 -13.16
C ALA A 12 3.37 -8.50 -12.27
N GLY A 13 2.42 -9.21 -12.88
CA GLY A 13 1.66 -10.30 -12.24
C GLY A 13 2.21 -11.70 -12.52
N SER A 14 3.13 -11.81 -13.47
CA SER A 14 3.81 -13.02 -13.92
C SER A 14 5.12 -12.64 -14.62
N TYR A 15 5.97 -13.62 -14.92
CA TYR A 15 7.23 -13.41 -15.64
C TYR A 15 6.97 -12.85 -17.06
N GLU A 16 5.94 -13.32 -17.75
CA GLU A 16 5.59 -12.89 -19.11
C GLU A 16 5.13 -11.43 -19.14
N SER A 17 4.33 -11.01 -18.16
CA SER A 17 3.93 -9.60 -18.03
C SER A 17 5.13 -8.69 -17.75
N MET A 18 6.12 -9.18 -16.99
CA MET A 18 7.38 -8.45 -16.76
C MET A 18 8.17 -8.28 -18.07
N VAL A 19 8.40 -9.37 -18.81
CA VAL A 19 9.11 -9.33 -20.10
C VAL A 19 8.39 -8.37 -21.06
N ALA A 20 7.06 -8.46 -21.16
CA ALA A 20 6.26 -7.57 -22.00
C ALA A 20 6.38 -6.10 -21.59
N ALA A 21 6.48 -5.80 -20.29
CA ALA A 21 6.69 -4.45 -19.78
C ALA A 21 8.06 -3.89 -20.18
N VAL A 22 9.13 -4.69 -20.02
CA VAL A 22 10.50 -4.30 -20.41
C VAL A 22 10.58 -4.06 -21.92
N ASN A 23 9.99 -4.95 -22.71
CA ASN A 23 9.92 -4.79 -24.16
C ASN A 23 9.20 -3.50 -24.57
N ALA A 24 8.15 -3.13 -23.84
CA ALA A 24 7.37 -1.91 -24.06
C ALA A 24 8.03 -0.61 -23.55
N GLY A 25 9.19 -0.72 -22.89
CA GLY A 25 9.97 0.44 -22.42
C GLY A 25 9.74 0.83 -20.96
N ALA A 26 9.35 -0.11 -20.09
CA ALA A 26 9.34 0.12 -18.65
C ALA A 26 10.77 0.33 -18.11
N ASP A 27 10.94 1.28 -17.20
CA ASP A 27 12.22 1.52 -16.49
C ASP A 27 12.32 0.62 -15.25
N ALA A 28 11.18 0.25 -14.67
CA ALA A 28 11.09 -0.64 -13.52
C ALA A 28 9.78 -1.45 -13.53
N VAL A 29 9.78 -2.57 -12.81
CA VAL A 29 8.56 -3.33 -12.52
C VAL A 29 8.34 -3.48 -11.02
N TYR A 30 7.07 -3.56 -10.60
CA TYR A 30 6.73 -4.04 -9.26
C TYR A 30 5.98 -5.37 -9.31
N ILE A 31 6.42 -6.33 -8.50
CA ILE A 31 5.96 -7.72 -8.52
C ILE A 31 5.75 -8.26 -7.10
N GLY A 32 4.89 -9.26 -6.96
CA GLY A 32 4.74 -9.99 -5.70
C GLY A 32 5.50 -11.31 -5.75
N GLY A 33 6.18 -11.67 -4.65
CA GLY A 33 6.64 -13.03 -4.42
C GLY A 33 5.54 -13.90 -3.80
N SER A 34 5.87 -15.14 -3.50
CA SER A 34 4.92 -16.15 -3.00
C SER A 34 4.21 -15.78 -1.70
N ARG A 35 4.75 -14.84 -0.92
CA ARG A 35 4.24 -14.41 0.40
C ARG A 35 4.31 -12.89 0.58
N PHE A 36 3.63 -12.37 1.61
CA PHE A 36 3.71 -10.96 2.09
C PHE A 36 3.30 -9.85 1.10
N GLY A 37 2.63 -10.17 -0.02
CA GLY A 37 2.20 -9.20 -1.04
C GLY A 37 0.69 -8.99 -1.13
N ALA A 38 0.24 -7.75 -1.42
CA ALA A 38 -1.17 -7.34 -1.42
C ALA A 38 -2.07 -7.82 -2.59
N ARG A 39 -1.79 -8.98 -3.20
CA ARG A 39 -2.67 -9.69 -4.15
C ARG A 39 -2.44 -11.20 -4.04
N ALA A 40 -3.13 -11.83 -3.10
CA ALA A 40 -2.99 -13.27 -2.83
C ALA A 40 -3.35 -14.16 -4.03
N TYR A 41 -4.16 -13.66 -4.97
CA TYR A 41 -4.65 -14.39 -6.15
C TYR A 41 -3.92 -14.04 -7.46
N ALA A 42 -2.83 -13.27 -7.42
CA ALA A 42 -1.97 -13.10 -8.59
C ALA A 42 -1.07 -14.33 -8.76
N ASN A 43 -0.59 -14.60 -9.98
CA ASN A 43 0.37 -15.68 -10.27
C ASN A 43 1.77 -15.30 -9.77
N ASN A 44 1.91 -15.13 -8.46
CA ASN A 44 3.17 -14.72 -7.84
C ASN A 44 4.27 -15.76 -8.10
N LEU A 45 5.49 -15.27 -8.29
CA LEU A 45 6.63 -16.12 -8.63
C LEU A 45 7.12 -16.93 -7.41
N ASP A 46 7.65 -18.13 -7.70
CA ASP A 46 8.49 -18.86 -6.75
C ASP A 46 9.89 -18.25 -6.66
N GLU A 47 10.72 -18.81 -5.77
CA GLU A 47 12.04 -18.26 -5.47
C GLU A 47 12.97 -18.28 -6.70
N GLU A 48 13.06 -19.42 -7.38
CA GLU A 48 13.92 -19.59 -8.55
C GLU A 48 13.52 -18.64 -9.68
N THR A 49 12.22 -18.54 -9.97
CA THR A 49 11.71 -17.67 -11.03
C THR A 49 11.87 -16.19 -10.66
N MET A 50 11.76 -15.83 -9.38
CA MET A 50 12.02 -14.46 -8.93
C MET A 50 13.50 -14.08 -9.06
N VAL A 51 14.43 -14.97 -8.70
CA VAL A 51 15.88 -14.73 -8.92
C VAL A 51 16.19 -14.60 -10.41
N LYS A 52 15.58 -15.44 -11.26
CA LYS A 52 15.67 -15.29 -12.72
C LYS A 52 15.11 -13.95 -13.19
N ALA A 53 13.98 -13.51 -12.65
CA ALA A 53 13.37 -12.23 -12.97
C ALA A 53 14.27 -11.05 -12.59
N ILE A 54 14.90 -11.09 -11.40
CA ILE A 54 15.87 -10.07 -10.97
C ILE A 54 17.01 -9.98 -11.98
N ASN A 55 17.60 -11.11 -12.35
CA ASN A 55 18.69 -11.15 -13.33
C ASN A 55 18.27 -10.60 -14.70
N PHE A 56 17.09 -11.00 -15.19
CA PHE A 56 16.55 -10.48 -16.45
C PHE A 56 16.41 -8.96 -16.42
N MET A 57 15.85 -8.41 -15.34
CA MET A 57 15.64 -6.97 -15.20
C MET A 57 16.97 -6.21 -15.23
N HIS A 58 17.97 -6.66 -14.46
CA HIS A 58 19.30 -6.02 -14.41
C HIS A 58 20.04 -6.11 -15.74
N LEU A 59 19.98 -7.26 -16.42
CA LEU A 59 20.54 -7.42 -17.77
C LEU A 59 19.94 -6.43 -18.79
N HIS A 60 18.69 -6.02 -18.60
CA HIS A 60 18.03 -5.00 -19.41
C HIS A 60 18.20 -3.56 -18.90
N GLY A 61 18.97 -3.34 -17.84
CA GLY A 61 19.15 -2.03 -17.21
C GLY A 61 17.89 -1.50 -16.51
N CYS A 62 16.93 -2.39 -16.22
CA CYS A 62 15.68 -2.07 -15.56
C CYS A 62 15.72 -2.48 -14.08
N ARG A 63 14.89 -1.86 -13.24
CA ARG A 63 14.81 -2.14 -11.80
C ARG A 63 13.61 -3.02 -11.44
N ILE A 64 13.72 -3.79 -10.36
CA ILE A 64 12.66 -4.66 -9.86
C ILE A 64 12.35 -4.42 -8.39
N TYR A 65 11.08 -4.14 -8.11
CA TYR A 65 10.58 -3.87 -6.75
C TYR A 65 9.64 -4.96 -6.29
N MET A 66 9.89 -5.53 -5.12
CA MET A 66 9.05 -6.59 -4.57
C MET A 66 8.04 -6.05 -3.57
N THR A 67 6.79 -6.51 -3.64
CA THR A 67 5.78 -6.15 -2.64
C THR A 67 5.93 -6.98 -1.37
N VAL A 68 6.20 -6.30 -0.24
CA VAL A 68 6.17 -6.82 1.14
C VAL A 68 5.19 -5.96 1.94
N ASN A 69 4.02 -5.71 1.34
CA ASN A 69 3.10 -4.64 1.72
C ASN A 69 1.78 -5.16 2.28
N THR A 70 1.83 -6.28 3.01
CA THR A 70 0.72 -6.75 3.84
C THR A 70 1.05 -6.54 5.30
N LEU A 71 0.04 -6.35 6.14
CA LEU A 71 0.19 -6.43 7.60
C LEU A 71 0.67 -7.83 7.98
N VAL A 72 1.68 -7.93 8.85
CA VAL A 72 2.35 -9.19 9.18
C VAL A 72 1.94 -9.64 10.57
N LYS A 73 1.44 -10.87 10.69
CA LYS A 73 1.13 -11.46 12.00
C LYS A 73 2.42 -11.87 12.70
N GLU A 74 2.38 -11.90 14.02
CA GLU A 74 3.52 -12.29 14.86
C GLU A 74 4.24 -13.56 14.37
N LYS A 75 3.50 -14.65 14.15
CA LYS A 75 4.06 -15.94 13.70
C LYS A 75 4.69 -15.91 12.32
N GLU A 76 4.39 -14.90 11.52
CA GLU A 76 4.93 -14.76 10.18
C GLU A 76 6.22 -13.94 10.17
N MET A 77 6.58 -13.27 11.27
CA MET A 77 7.76 -12.40 11.36
C MET A 77 9.08 -13.17 11.23
N SER A 78 9.17 -14.36 11.84
CA SER A 78 10.36 -15.21 11.79
C SER A 78 10.73 -15.64 10.36
N ASP A 79 9.75 -15.71 9.47
CA ASP A 79 9.94 -16.17 8.11
C ASP A 79 10.46 -15.06 7.18
N LEU A 80 10.45 -13.81 7.63
CA LEU A 80 10.75 -12.67 6.76
C LEU A 80 12.22 -12.64 6.32
N TYR A 81 13.16 -13.02 7.20
CA TYR A 81 14.58 -13.07 6.85
C TYR A 81 14.89 -14.13 5.80
N SER A 82 14.49 -15.38 6.05
CA SER A 82 14.74 -16.49 5.11
C SER A 82 14.04 -16.27 3.77
N TYR A 83 12.85 -15.65 3.79
CA TYR A 83 12.13 -15.28 2.57
C TYR A 83 12.85 -14.20 1.75
N LEU A 84 13.38 -13.15 2.37
CA LEU A 84 13.99 -12.02 1.65
C LEU A 84 15.44 -12.27 1.23
N LYS A 85 16.18 -13.10 1.98
CA LYS A 85 17.62 -13.31 1.78
C LYS A 85 18.01 -13.69 0.34
N PRO A 86 17.37 -14.66 -0.34
CA PRO A 86 17.75 -15.03 -1.70
C PRO A 86 17.60 -13.88 -2.70
N TYR A 87 16.53 -13.09 -2.56
CA TYR A 87 16.27 -11.95 -3.44
C TYR A 87 17.19 -10.78 -3.15
N TYR A 88 17.50 -10.56 -1.87
CA TYR A 88 18.48 -9.57 -1.45
C TYR A 88 19.87 -9.88 -2.02
N GLU A 89 20.32 -11.14 -1.90
CA GLU A 89 21.60 -11.62 -2.43
C GLU A 89 21.65 -11.53 -3.95
N ALA A 90 20.53 -11.83 -4.63
CA ALA A 90 20.37 -11.64 -6.07
C ALA A 90 20.35 -10.16 -6.51
N GLY A 91 20.20 -9.21 -5.59
CA GLY A 91 20.29 -7.77 -5.90
C GLY A 91 18.96 -7.05 -6.05
N LEU A 92 17.86 -7.57 -5.48
CA LEU A 92 16.53 -6.92 -5.49
C LEU A 92 16.61 -5.41 -5.23
N ASP A 93 16.03 -4.57 -6.09
CA ASP A 93 16.28 -3.12 -6.05
C ASP A 93 15.52 -2.39 -4.95
N ALA A 94 14.32 -2.85 -4.57
CA ALA A 94 13.59 -2.30 -3.44
C ALA A 94 12.47 -3.24 -2.97
N VAL A 95 11.97 -2.98 -1.76
CA VAL A 95 10.72 -3.55 -1.25
C VAL A 95 9.68 -2.48 -0.97
N LEU A 96 8.43 -2.75 -1.31
CA LEU A 96 7.30 -1.91 -0.92
C LEU A 96 6.72 -2.41 0.40
N VAL A 97 6.68 -1.57 1.43
CA VAL A 97 6.33 -1.98 2.80
C VAL A 97 5.13 -1.18 3.32
N GLN A 98 4.30 -1.84 4.13
CA GLN A 98 3.20 -1.23 4.89
C GLN A 98 3.38 -1.36 6.40
N ASP A 99 3.78 -2.53 6.86
CA ASP A 99 3.88 -2.86 8.28
C ASP A 99 5.12 -2.21 8.90
N MET A 100 4.95 -1.45 9.99
CA MET A 100 6.07 -0.78 10.67
C MET A 100 7.06 -1.76 11.32
N GLY A 101 6.59 -2.94 11.71
CA GLY A 101 7.43 -4.04 12.17
C GLY A 101 8.29 -4.57 11.04
N ALA A 102 7.69 -4.85 9.86
CA ALA A 102 8.44 -5.26 8.67
C ALA A 102 9.44 -4.18 8.21
N LEU A 103 9.07 -2.89 8.25
CA LEU A 103 9.96 -1.79 7.89
C LEU A 103 11.21 -1.79 8.77
N THR A 104 11.02 -1.79 10.09
CA THR A 104 12.14 -1.74 11.04
C THR A 104 12.99 -3.01 10.98
N TYR A 105 12.36 -4.17 10.79
CA TYR A 105 13.05 -5.45 10.57
C TYR A 105 13.95 -5.41 9.34
N ILE A 106 13.41 -4.98 8.19
CA ILE A 106 14.16 -4.94 6.93
C ILE A 106 15.33 -3.96 7.01
N ARG A 107 15.11 -2.77 7.58
CA ARG A 107 16.19 -1.78 7.75
C ARG A 107 17.34 -2.29 8.61
N LYS A 108 17.07 -3.18 9.56
CA LYS A 108 18.06 -3.78 10.45
C LYS A 108 18.80 -4.96 9.80
N HIS A 109 18.06 -5.88 9.17
CA HIS A 109 18.62 -7.15 8.68
C HIS A 109 19.07 -7.10 7.22
N PHE A 110 18.60 -6.12 6.44
CA PHE A 110 18.96 -5.88 5.04
C PHE A 110 19.28 -4.39 4.83
N PRO A 111 20.35 -3.85 5.44
CA PRO A 111 20.62 -2.41 5.52
C PRO A 111 20.76 -1.73 4.15
N ASP A 112 21.23 -2.47 3.14
CA ASP A 112 21.44 -1.98 1.77
C ASP A 112 20.24 -2.21 0.85
N LEU A 113 19.12 -2.72 1.37
CA LEU A 113 17.88 -2.88 0.61
C LEU A 113 17.03 -1.60 0.73
N PRO A 114 16.79 -0.88 -0.37
CA PRO A 114 15.92 0.27 -0.38
C PRO A 114 14.48 -0.09 0.02
N VAL A 115 13.88 0.76 0.87
CA VAL A 115 12.50 0.60 1.32
C VAL A 115 11.64 1.72 0.73
N HIS A 116 10.60 1.30 0.00
CA HIS A 116 9.57 2.18 -0.54
C HIS A 116 8.32 2.06 0.32
N ILE A 117 7.73 3.18 0.71
CA ILE A 117 6.49 3.19 1.48
C ILE A 117 5.30 2.89 0.57
N SER A 118 4.53 1.88 0.92
CA SER A 118 3.32 1.51 0.20
C SER A 118 2.18 2.50 0.47
N THR A 119 1.37 2.76 -0.56
CA THR A 119 0.11 3.54 -0.44
C THR A 119 -0.84 3.00 0.63
N GLN A 120 -0.67 1.74 1.06
CA GLN A 120 -1.44 1.16 2.16
C GLN A 120 -1.12 1.74 3.56
N MET A 121 -0.03 2.51 3.73
CA MET A 121 0.23 3.23 4.98
C MET A 121 -0.61 4.52 5.12
N THR A 122 -1.40 4.86 4.09
CA THR A 122 -2.25 6.06 4.09
C THR A 122 -1.47 7.35 4.36
N VAL A 123 -0.27 7.50 3.80
CA VAL A 123 0.51 8.75 3.89
C VAL A 123 -0.23 9.86 3.15
N THR A 124 -0.64 10.91 3.87
CA THR A 124 -1.49 11.97 3.35
C THR A 124 -0.84 13.35 3.33
N GLY A 125 0.41 13.46 3.81
CA GLY A 125 1.11 14.73 3.90
C GLY A 125 2.60 14.57 4.23
N LYS A 126 3.21 15.71 4.52
CA LYS A 126 4.65 15.85 4.71
C LYS A 126 5.14 15.34 6.06
N TYR A 127 4.29 15.32 7.10
CA TYR A 127 4.72 14.98 8.45
C TYR A 127 5.08 13.50 8.53
N SER A 128 4.19 12.63 8.08
CA SER A 128 4.50 11.20 8.06
C SER A 128 5.58 10.86 7.05
N ALA A 129 5.63 11.55 5.90
CA ALA A 129 6.70 11.36 4.91
C ALA A 129 8.10 11.70 5.49
N ARG A 130 8.20 12.76 6.29
CA ARG A 130 9.42 13.16 6.99
C ARG A 130 9.85 12.11 8.02
N ASP A 131 8.90 11.65 8.84
CA ASP A 131 9.18 10.64 9.86
C ASP A 131 9.58 9.29 9.23
N LEU A 132 8.91 8.88 8.16
CA LEU A 132 9.24 7.65 7.42
C LEU A 132 10.60 7.75 6.70
N LYS A 133 10.97 8.94 6.20
CA LYS A 133 12.32 9.19 5.68
C LYS A 133 13.36 9.04 6.79
N ALA A 134 13.10 9.56 7.99
CA ALA A 134 14.00 9.39 9.13
C ALA A 134 14.15 7.92 9.56
N LEU A 135 13.12 7.09 9.31
CA LEU A 135 13.16 5.63 9.50
C LEU A 135 13.85 4.87 8.36
N GLY A 136 14.39 5.56 7.36
CA GLY A 136 15.20 4.98 6.28
C GLY A 136 14.43 4.64 5.01
N ALA A 137 13.19 5.13 4.85
CA ALA A 137 12.52 5.06 3.56
C ALA A 137 13.20 6.00 2.54
N VAL A 138 13.32 5.53 1.30
CA VAL A 138 13.91 6.33 0.20
C VAL A 138 12.87 6.88 -0.76
N ARG A 139 11.66 6.31 -0.73
CA ARG A 139 10.54 6.68 -1.61
C ARG A 139 9.21 6.50 -0.90
N VAL A 140 8.25 7.36 -1.22
CA VAL A 140 6.85 7.25 -0.78
C VAL A 140 5.89 7.12 -1.95
N VAL A 141 4.97 6.17 -1.83
CA VAL A 141 3.74 6.10 -2.63
C VAL A 141 2.61 6.65 -1.77
N PRO A 142 2.23 7.94 -1.89
CA PRO A 142 1.22 8.52 -1.02
C PRO A 142 -0.18 7.93 -1.26
N ALA A 143 -1.13 8.34 -0.42
CA ALA A 143 -2.56 8.07 -0.64
C ALA A 143 -2.98 8.58 -2.03
N ARG A 144 -3.85 7.81 -2.71
CA ARG A 144 -4.25 8.10 -4.11
C ARG A 144 -5.18 9.32 -4.21
N GLU A 145 -5.69 9.77 -3.07
CA GLU A 145 -6.68 10.83 -2.91
C GLU A 145 -6.05 12.24 -2.82
N LEU A 146 -4.71 12.34 -2.84
CA LEU A 146 -4.01 13.62 -2.77
C LEU A 146 -4.06 14.41 -4.09
N SER A 147 -4.15 15.72 -3.96
CA SER A 147 -3.97 16.67 -5.05
C SER A 147 -2.49 16.82 -5.42
N LEU A 148 -2.21 17.33 -6.63
CA LEU A 148 -0.82 17.63 -7.04
C LEU A 148 -0.15 18.66 -6.13
N LYS A 149 -0.93 19.56 -5.52
CA LYS A 149 -0.40 20.53 -4.55
C LYS A 149 0.09 19.83 -3.28
N GLU A 150 -0.71 18.93 -2.71
CA GLU A 150 -0.31 18.15 -1.53
C GLU A 150 0.91 17.26 -1.83
N ILE A 151 0.95 16.64 -3.02
CA ILE A 151 2.11 15.85 -3.47
C ILE A 151 3.37 16.70 -3.59
N ARG A 152 3.25 17.92 -4.14
CA ARG A 152 4.36 18.85 -4.23
C ARG A 152 4.87 19.27 -2.85
N GLU A 153 3.97 19.52 -1.91
CA GLU A 153 4.33 19.87 -0.53
C GLU A 153 5.14 18.75 0.14
N ILE A 154 4.84 17.48 -0.13
CA ILE A 154 5.66 16.34 0.34
C ILE A 154 7.08 16.41 -0.24
N TYR A 155 7.20 16.57 -1.56
CA TYR A 155 8.49 16.61 -2.24
C TYR A 155 9.33 17.81 -1.78
N ASP A 156 8.75 19.02 -1.76
CA ASP A 156 9.46 20.25 -1.43
C ASP A 156 9.92 20.28 0.04
N ASP A 157 9.15 19.69 0.97
CA ASP A 157 9.50 19.64 2.40
C ASP A 157 10.54 18.57 2.72
N THR A 158 10.40 17.38 2.13
CA THR A 158 11.17 16.21 2.55
C THR A 158 12.32 15.87 1.60
N GLY A 159 12.23 16.23 0.32
CA GLY A 159 13.12 15.74 -0.74
C GLY A 159 13.08 14.22 -0.94
N LEU A 160 12.08 13.52 -0.38
CA LEU A 160 11.88 12.09 -0.58
C LEU A 160 11.41 11.83 -2.02
N GLU A 161 11.81 10.72 -2.64
CA GLU A 161 11.26 10.35 -3.94
C GLU A 161 9.75 10.10 -3.82
N VAL A 162 8.99 10.61 -4.80
CA VAL A 162 7.54 10.43 -4.84
C VAL A 162 7.14 9.63 -6.07
N GLU A 163 6.40 8.56 -5.83
CA GLU A 163 5.83 7.66 -6.84
C GLU A 163 4.30 7.74 -6.78
N THR A 164 3.64 8.01 -7.91
CA THR A 164 2.18 8.16 -7.93
C THR A 164 1.53 7.27 -8.98
N PHE A 165 0.28 6.87 -8.72
CA PHE A 165 -0.48 6.11 -9.71
C PHE A 165 -0.88 7.01 -10.88
N VAL A 166 -0.71 6.54 -12.10
CA VAL A 166 -1.06 7.32 -13.32
C VAL A 166 -2.15 6.65 -14.16
N HIS A 167 -2.29 5.33 -14.04
CA HIS A 167 -3.26 4.58 -14.82
C HIS A 167 -3.82 3.37 -14.07
N GLY A 168 -5.02 2.95 -14.42
CA GLY A 168 -5.65 1.72 -13.95
C GLY A 168 -6.65 1.93 -12.81
N ALA A 169 -7.00 0.86 -12.10
CA ALA A 169 -8.13 0.89 -11.18
C ALA A 169 -7.91 1.80 -9.97
N LEU A 170 -8.84 2.73 -9.71
CA LEU A 170 -8.88 3.55 -8.49
C LEU A 170 -9.63 2.86 -7.36
N CYS A 171 -9.10 2.93 -6.14
CA CYS A 171 -9.77 2.47 -4.93
C CYS A 171 -10.79 3.52 -4.47
N TYR A 172 -11.98 3.10 -4.03
CA TYR A 172 -12.97 4.02 -3.45
C TYR A 172 -12.58 4.49 -2.05
N CYS A 173 -11.90 3.63 -1.31
CA CYS A 173 -11.41 3.87 0.03
C CYS A 173 -9.99 4.46 -0.02
N TYR A 174 -9.66 5.32 0.96
CA TYR A 174 -8.26 5.60 1.27
C TYR A 174 -7.52 4.27 1.45
N SER A 175 -6.40 4.12 0.74
CA SER A 175 -5.64 2.86 0.74
C SER A 175 -5.17 2.52 2.16
N GLY A 176 -5.29 1.26 2.58
CA GLY A 176 -5.04 0.82 3.96
C GLY A 176 -6.24 0.93 4.91
N GLN A 177 -7.27 1.72 4.60
CA GLN A 177 -8.38 2.04 5.52
C GLN A 177 -9.68 1.28 5.23
N CYS A 178 -9.61 0.13 4.52
CA CYS A 178 -10.78 -0.66 4.14
C CYS A 178 -10.80 -2.02 4.83
N LEU A 179 -11.75 -2.19 5.76
CA LEU A 179 -12.04 -3.44 6.47
C LEU A 179 -13.31 -4.13 5.94
N PHE A 180 -13.95 -3.60 4.90
CA PHE A 180 -15.25 -4.05 4.41
C PHE A 180 -15.28 -5.55 4.07
N SER A 181 -14.34 -6.06 3.26
CA SER A 181 -14.30 -7.49 2.93
C SER A 181 -13.84 -8.36 4.10
N SER A 182 -13.08 -7.78 5.03
CA SER A 182 -12.67 -8.48 6.25
C SER A 182 -13.87 -8.72 7.16
N LEU A 183 -14.56 -7.66 7.57
CA LEU A 183 -15.63 -7.73 8.56
C LEU A 183 -16.84 -8.54 8.10
N ILE A 184 -17.07 -8.64 6.78
CA ILE A 184 -18.16 -9.44 6.21
C ILE A 184 -17.75 -10.90 5.95
N GLY A 185 -16.50 -11.15 5.54
CA GLY A 185 -16.12 -12.44 4.95
C GLY A 185 -14.75 -12.99 5.33
N GLY A 186 -14.05 -12.40 6.30
CA GLY A 186 -12.72 -12.83 6.77
C GLY A 186 -11.57 -12.50 5.82
N ARG A 187 -11.84 -11.88 4.66
CA ARG A 187 -10.86 -11.60 3.61
C ARG A 187 -10.29 -10.20 3.76
N SER A 188 -9.13 -10.06 4.40
CA SER A 188 -8.52 -8.75 4.64
C SER A 188 -7.98 -8.11 3.35
N GLY A 189 -8.43 -6.89 3.06
CA GLY A 189 -7.89 -6.09 1.97
C GLY A 189 -6.43 -5.71 2.20
N ASN A 190 -6.08 -5.43 3.46
CA ASN A 190 -4.74 -5.07 3.91
C ASN A 190 -3.76 -6.25 3.95
N ARG A 191 -4.26 -7.47 3.71
CA ARG A 191 -3.47 -8.68 3.47
C ARG A 191 -3.61 -9.22 2.04
N GLY A 192 -4.08 -8.38 1.12
CA GLY A 192 -4.13 -8.71 -0.30
C GLY A 192 -5.26 -9.63 -0.74
N ARG A 193 -6.27 -9.85 0.11
CA ARG A 193 -7.43 -10.72 -0.19
C ARG A 193 -8.72 -9.96 -0.51
N CYS A 194 -8.63 -8.65 -0.76
CA CYS A 194 -9.77 -7.76 -1.06
C CYS A 194 -10.81 -8.41 -1.98
N ALA A 195 -12.06 -8.46 -1.54
CA ALA A 195 -13.18 -9.05 -2.29
C ALA A 195 -13.84 -8.08 -3.29
N GLN A 196 -13.30 -6.86 -3.42
CA GLN A 196 -13.82 -5.81 -4.30
C GLN A 196 -15.29 -5.44 -4.04
N THR A 197 -15.70 -5.41 -2.76
CA THR A 197 -17.08 -5.13 -2.36
C THR A 197 -17.61 -3.79 -2.90
N CYS A 198 -16.77 -2.78 -3.02
CA CYS A 198 -17.12 -1.48 -3.62
C CYS A 198 -17.53 -1.55 -5.11
N ARG A 199 -17.32 -2.70 -5.78
CA ARG A 199 -17.71 -2.93 -7.18
C ARG A 199 -19.09 -3.58 -7.32
N LEU A 200 -19.74 -3.90 -6.20
CA LEU A 200 -21.10 -4.47 -6.17
C LEU A 200 -22.18 -3.38 -6.19
N PRO A 201 -23.43 -3.72 -6.57
CA PRO A 201 -24.53 -2.77 -6.52
C PRO A 201 -24.99 -2.49 -5.07
N PHE A 202 -25.24 -1.21 -4.79
CA PHE A 202 -25.81 -0.67 -3.55
C PHE A 202 -26.88 0.38 -3.87
N ASP A 203 -27.92 0.41 -3.05
CA ASP A 203 -28.86 1.52 -2.98
C ASP A 203 -28.49 2.42 -1.79
N ALA A 204 -28.65 3.74 -1.94
CA ALA A 204 -28.45 4.72 -0.88
C ALA A 204 -29.81 5.22 -0.37
N GLU A 205 -29.96 5.30 0.95
CA GLU A 205 -31.15 5.77 1.62
C GLU A 205 -30.85 6.97 2.53
N GLN A 206 -31.78 7.91 2.59
CA GLN A 206 -31.81 8.99 3.58
C GLN A 206 -33.26 9.20 4.04
N ASN A 207 -33.49 9.31 5.34
CA ASN A 207 -34.84 9.50 5.92
C ASN A 207 -35.88 8.47 5.42
N GLY A 208 -35.47 7.20 5.29
CA GLY A 208 -36.32 6.10 4.83
C GLY A 208 -36.66 6.11 3.32
N LYS A 209 -36.01 6.96 2.52
CA LYS A 209 -36.22 7.04 1.06
C LYS A 209 -34.94 6.75 0.30
N TYR A 210 -35.05 6.01 -0.81
CA TYR A 210 -33.94 5.85 -1.75
C TYR A 210 -33.59 7.19 -2.41
N VAL A 211 -32.31 7.51 -2.46
CA VAL A 211 -31.80 8.79 -2.97
C VAL A 211 -30.99 8.67 -4.27
N ASN A 212 -30.51 7.48 -4.62
CA ASN A 212 -29.94 7.19 -5.93
C ASN A 212 -31.04 6.83 -6.95
N LYS A 213 -30.78 7.04 -8.24
CA LYS A 213 -31.70 6.62 -9.30
C LYS A 213 -31.74 5.10 -9.42
N LYS A 214 -32.88 4.53 -9.86
CA LYS A 214 -33.09 3.08 -9.96
C LYS A 214 -32.01 2.32 -10.76
N ASN A 215 -31.44 2.96 -11.78
CA ASN A 215 -30.38 2.40 -12.63
C ASN A 215 -28.96 2.83 -12.22
N GLU A 216 -28.82 3.52 -11.10
CA GLU A 216 -27.54 4.02 -10.58
C GLU A 216 -27.19 3.31 -9.27
N LYS A 217 -26.82 2.03 -9.36
CA LYS A 217 -26.54 1.18 -8.20
C LYS A 217 -25.04 1.01 -7.90
N TYR A 218 -24.14 1.40 -8.78
CA TYR A 218 -22.71 1.17 -8.60
C TYR A 218 -22.00 2.36 -7.91
N ILE A 219 -22.66 2.96 -6.91
CA ILE A 219 -22.29 4.24 -6.28
C ILE A 219 -20.96 4.25 -5.49
N LEU A 220 -20.34 3.07 -5.30
CA LEU A 220 -19.01 2.91 -4.69
C LEU A 220 -17.92 2.51 -5.69
N SER A 221 -18.26 2.37 -6.99
CA SER A 221 -17.30 1.89 -7.99
C SER A 221 -16.68 3.09 -8.69
N LEU A 222 -15.37 3.33 -8.50
CA LEU A 222 -14.66 4.37 -9.25
C LEU A 222 -14.36 3.97 -10.69
N LYS A 223 -14.32 4.97 -11.58
CA LYS A 223 -13.74 4.87 -12.91
C LYS A 223 -12.24 4.58 -12.80
N ASP A 224 -11.64 4.10 -13.89
CA ASP A 224 -10.19 3.91 -13.92
C ASP A 224 -9.49 5.28 -14.01
N LEU A 225 -8.29 5.36 -13.44
CA LEU A 225 -7.41 6.50 -13.57
C LEU A 225 -6.81 6.53 -14.98
N CYS A 226 -6.76 7.72 -15.57
CA CYS A 226 -5.93 7.99 -16.75
C CYS A 226 -5.44 9.43 -16.68
N THR A 227 -4.12 9.61 -16.63
CA THR A 227 -3.50 10.91 -16.40
C THR A 227 -2.58 11.31 -17.54
N LEU A 228 -2.77 10.78 -18.75
CA LEU A 228 -1.97 11.18 -19.92
C LEU A 228 -1.96 12.70 -20.07
N ASP A 229 -3.11 13.35 -19.97
CA ASP A 229 -3.20 14.81 -20.09
C ASP A 229 -2.47 15.57 -18.97
N LEU A 230 -2.15 14.91 -17.86
CA LEU A 230 -1.55 15.51 -16.67
C LEU A 230 -0.08 15.12 -16.46
N ILE A 231 0.56 14.41 -17.40
CA ILE A 231 1.98 14.03 -17.26
C ILE A 231 2.88 15.24 -16.97
N PRO A 232 2.77 16.38 -17.69
CA PRO A 232 3.53 17.57 -17.35
C PRO A 232 3.30 18.00 -15.89
N ASP A 233 2.05 18.13 -15.46
CA ASP A 233 1.69 18.61 -14.12
C ASP A 233 2.18 17.66 -13.01
N ILE A 234 2.12 16.35 -13.24
CA ILE A 234 2.62 15.31 -12.33
C ILE A 234 4.14 15.42 -12.15
N LEU A 235 4.89 15.50 -13.25
CA LEU A 235 6.35 15.59 -13.21
C LEU A 235 6.84 16.93 -12.62
N GLU A 236 6.14 18.01 -12.92
CA GLU A 236 6.42 19.34 -12.38
C GLU A 236 6.09 19.47 -10.89
N ALA A 237 5.19 18.62 -10.37
CA ALA A 237 4.87 18.52 -8.95
C ALA A 237 5.93 17.76 -8.14
N GLY A 238 6.98 17.22 -8.76
CA GLY A 238 8.05 16.52 -8.04
C GLY A 238 8.02 14.99 -8.13
N VAL A 239 7.02 14.42 -8.82
CA VAL A 239 6.92 12.96 -9.02
C VAL A 239 8.03 12.46 -9.93
N CYS A 240 8.72 11.41 -9.51
CA CYS A 240 9.83 10.80 -10.26
C CYS A 240 9.50 9.39 -10.78
N SER A 241 8.43 8.76 -10.30
CA SER A 241 7.97 7.45 -10.77
C SER A 241 6.47 7.43 -11.04
N LEU A 242 6.12 7.03 -12.26
CA LEU A 242 4.77 6.95 -12.80
C LEU A 242 4.30 5.49 -12.73
N LYS A 243 3.52 5.17 -11.70
CA LYS A 243 3.08 3.81 -11.40
C LYS A 243 1.79 3.44 -12.13
N ILE A 244 1.83 2.36 -12.90
CA ILE A 244 0.65 1.81 -13.57
C ILE A 244 0.02 0.71 -12.70
N GLU A 245 -1.27 0.80 -12.37
CA GLU A 245 -1.98 -0.27 -11.65
C GLU A 245 -2.45 -1.36 -12.61
N GLY A 246 -2.05 -2.60 -12.37
CA GLY A 246 -2.48 -3.70 -13.24
C GLY A 246 -1.92 -5.08 -12.90
N ARG A 247 -1.53 -5.37 -11.66
CA ARG A 247 -0.79 -6.62 -11.35
C ARG A 247 -1.57 -7.92 -11.63
N MET A 248 -2.87 -7.85 -11.88
CA MET A 248 -3.71 -8.99 -12.27
C MET A 248 -4.15 -8.92 -13.74
N LYS A 249 -3.54 -8.04 -14.55
CA LYS A 249 -3.86 -7.82 -15.95
C LYS A 249 -2.94 -8.66 -16.85
N SER A 250 -3.36 -8.81 -18.10
CA SER A 250 -2.63 -9.58 -19.10
C SER A 250 -1.32 -8.90 -19.51
N PRO A 251 -0.37 -9.65 -20.10
CA PRO A 251 0.82 -9.07 -20.73
C PRO A 251 0.47 -8.00 -21.78
N ARG A 252 -0.61 -8.20 -22.56
CA ARG A 252 -1.11 -7.22 -23.55
C ARG A 252 -1.49 -5.89 -22.91
N TYR A 253 -2.27 -5.93 -21.83
CA TYR A 253 -2.62 -4.71 -21.09
C TYR A 253 -1.36 -3.99 -20.61
N THR A 254 -0.45 -4.74 -20.01
CA THR A 254 0.80 -4.21 -19.45
C THR A 254 1.64 -3.53 -20.55
N ALA A 255 1.91 -4.21 -21.66
CA ALA A 255 2.68 -3.66 -22.77
C ALA A 255 2.01 -2.45 -23.42
N GLY A 256 0.69 -2.51 -23.64
CA GLY A 256 -0.05 -1.43 -24.28
C GLY A 256 -0.05 -0.15 -23.43
N VAL A 257 -0.33 -0.25 -22.14
CA VAL A 257 -0.31 0.92 -21.25
C VAL A 257 1.11 1.45 -21.10
N VAL A 258 2.11 0.60 -20.89
CA VAL A 258 3.52 1.02 -20.75
C VAL A 258 4.01 1.74 -21.99
N SER A 259 3.81 1.19 -23.19
CA SER A 259 4.28 1.80 -24.44
C SER A 259 3.64 3.16 -24.71
N ILE A 260 2.35 3.33 -24.40
CA ILE A 260 1.66 4.62 -24.53
C ILE A 260 2.21 5.64 -23.52
N TYR A 261 2.36 5.27 -22.25
CA TYR A 261 2.96 6.18 -21.27
C TYR A 261 4.40 6.53 -21.61
N ARG A 262 5.19 5.58 -22.13
CA ARG A 262 6.56 5.80 -22.59
C ARG A 262 6.62 6.85 -23.68
N LYS A 263 5.80 6.70 -24.72
CA LYS A 263 5.64 7.68 -25.80
C LYS A 263 5.42 9.09 -25.27
N TYR A 264 4.51 9.26 -24.30
CA TYR A 264 4.16 10.59 -23.81
C TYR A 264 5.15 11.18 -22.81
N VAL A 265 5.79 10.37 -21.97
CA VAL A 265 6.88 10.86 -21.13
C VAL A 265 8.05 11.31 -22.02
N ASP A 266 8.40 10.54 -23.05
CA ASP A 266 9.49 10.90 -23.96
C ASP A 266 9.17 12.16 -24.76
N LEU A 267 7.91 12.31 -25.20
CA LEU A 267 7.43 13.54 -25.85
C LEU A 267 7.60 14.75 -24.92
N TYR A 268 7.19 14.65 -23.66
CA TYR A 268 7.35 15.75 -22.70
C TYR A 268 8.81 16.07 -22.41
N LEU A 269 9.66 15.05 -22.22
CA LEU A 269 11.09 15.26 -21.94
C LEU A 269 11.82 15.90 -23.12
N LYS A 270 11.42 15.58 -24.35
CA LYS A 270 12.01 16.10 -25.58
C LYS A 270 11.50 17.51 -25.94
N GLU A 271 10.18 17.70 -25.97
CA GLU A 271 9.53 18.90 -26.53
C GLU A 271 9.03 19.87 -25.43
N GLY A 272 9.06 19.46 -24.16
CA GLY A 272 8.56 20.25 -23.02
C GLY A 272 7.04 20.42 -23.02
N ARG A 273 6.53 21.23 -22.09
CA ARG A 273 5.08 21.49 -21.93
C ARG A 273 4.45 22.09 -23.20
N ALA A 274 5.17 22.95 -23.92
CA ALA A 274 4.65 23.61 -25.11
C ALA A 274 4.41 22.64 -26.29
N GLY A 275 5.23 21.59 -26.41
CA GLY A 275 5.08 20.54 -27.42
C GLY A 275 4.28 19.33 -26.94
N TYR A 276 3.73 19.37 -25.73
CA TYR A 276 3.00 18.23 -25.16
C TYR A 276 1.54 18.23 -25.61
N HIS A 277 1.18 17.20 -26.37
CA HIS A 277 -0.20 16.94 -26.77
C HIS A 277 -0.45 15.44 -26.82
N VAL A 278 -1.60 15.02 -26.29
CA VAL A 278 -2.00 13.61 -26.32
C VAL A 278 -3.00 13.40 -27.45
N GLU A 279 -2.72 12.42 -28.30
CA GLU A 279 -3.55 12.02 -29.43
C GLU A 279 -4.82 11.29 -29.00
N LYS A 280 -5.92 11.52 -29.73
CA LYS A 280 -7.20 10.85 -29.45
C LYS A 280 -7.08 9.33 -29.62
N ALA A 281 -6.36 8.87 -30.65
CA ALA A 281 -6.18 7.44 -30.94
C ALA A 281 -5.57 6.67 -29.76
N ASP A 282 -4.61 7.26 -29.03
CA ASP A 282 -3.99 6.58 -27.89
C ASP A 282 -4.91 6.52 -26.67
N ARG A 283 -5.79 7.52 -26.49
CA ARG A 283 -6.85 7.45 -25.46
C ARG A 283 -7.85 6.34 -25.78
N ASP A 284 -8.25 6.24 -27.05
CA ASP A 284 -9.15 5.20 -27.53
C ASP A 284 -8.49 3.81 -27.37
N ALA A 285 -7.19 3.68 -27.65
CA ALA A 285 -6.42 2.46 -27.44
C ALA A 285 -6.37 2.05 -25.96
N LEU A 286 -6.12 2.99 -25.03
CA LEU A 286 -6.16 2.69 -23.59
C LEU A 286 -7.55 2.19 -23.15
N LEU A 287 -8.61 2.80 -23.67
CA LEU A 287 -9.98 2.35 -23.41
C LEU A 287 -10.26 0.97 -24.01
N ALA A 288 -9.69 0.64 -25.18
CA ALA A 288 -9.81 -0.67 -25.81
C ALA A 288 -9.09 -1.77 -25.02
N LEU A 289 -7.91 -1.47 -24.46
CA LEU A 289 -7.15 -2.40 -23.61
C LEU A 289 -7.91 -2.81 -22.36
N PHE A 290 -8.49 -1.83 -21.65
CA PHE A 290 -9.37 -2.08 -20.52
C PHE A 290 -10.16 -0.82 -20.18
N ASP A 291 -11.42 -0.99 -19.78
CA ASP A 291 -12.22 0.09 -19.23
C ASP A 291 -13.12 -0.41 -18.11
N ARG A 292 -13.24 0.41 -17.07
CA ARG A 292 -14.14 0.19 -15.94
C ARG A 292 -15.29 1.20 -15.85
N GLY A 293 -15.56 1.98 -16.88
CA GLY A 293 -16.86 2.67 -17.06
C GLY A 293 -16.65 4.12 -17.42
N GLY A 294 -15.66 4.34 -18.27
CA GLY A 294 -14.95 5.59 -18.42
C GLY A 294 -13.68 5.64 -17.57
N GLN A 295 -12.92 6.69 -17.87
CA GLN A 295 -11.73 7.10 -17.14
C GLN A 295 -12.01 8.40 -16.36
N SER A 296 -11.17 8.68 -15.38
CA SER A 296 -11.11 9.97 -14.68
C SER A 296 -9.65 10.36 -14.46
N GLN A 297 -9.41 11.64 -14.21
CA GLN A 297 -8.08 12.15 -13.84
C GLN A 297 -7.76 11.94 -12.35
N GLY A 298 -8.61 11.20 -11.61
CA GLY A 298 -8.42 10.95 -10.19
C GLY A 298 -8.57 12.22 -9.36
N TYR A 299 -7.74 12.34 -8.32
CA TYR A 299 -7.84 13.38 -7.30
C TYR A 299 -6.89 14.57 -7.50
N TYR A 300 -6.10 14.53 -8.57
CA TYR A 300 -5.00 15.47 -8.80
C TYR A 300 -5.43 16.94 -8.89
N HIS A 301 -6.61 17.19 -9.50
CA HIS A 301 -7.22 18.52 -9.60
C HIS A 301 -8.60 18.63 -8.91
N THR A 302 -9.15 17.52 -8.42
CA THR A 302 -10.52 17.45 -7.89
C THR A 302 -10.53 16.63 -6.60
N HIS A 303 -11.16 17.14 -5.54
CA HIS A 303 -11.21 16.42 -4.25
C HIS A 303 -12.14 15.20 -4.25
N ASN A 304 -13.31 15.32 -4.87
CA ASN A 304 -14.28 14.23 -5.06
C ASN A 304 -15.35 14.67 -6.07
N GLY A 305 -16.01 13.71 -6.71
CA GLY A 305 -16.89 14.02 -7.84
C GLY A 305 -17.71 12.83 -8.31
N ARG A 306 -18.97 13.11 -8.65
CA ARG A 306 -19.89 12.12 -9.21
C ARG A 306 -19.40 11.58 -10.56
N ASP A 307 -18.68 12.40 -11.32
CA ASP A 307 -18.03 12.07 -12.59
C ASP A 307 -16.91 11.03 -12.44
N MET A 308 -16.36 10.86 -11.24
CA MET A 308 -15.36 9.84 -10.92
C MET A 308 -15.98 8.46 -10.66
N VAL A 309 -17.30 8.36 -10.51
CA VAL A 309 -18.02 7.14 -10.11
C VAL A 309 -18.72 6.49 -11.32
N VAL A 310 -18.56 5.18 -11.43
CA VAL A 310 -19.26 4.30 -12.37
C VAL A 310 -20.63 4.03 -11.78
N LEU A 311 -21.61 4.89 -12.06
CA LEU A 311 -22.93 4.79 -11.42
C LEU A 311 -23.79 3.65 -11.98
N LYS A 312 -23.64 3.35 -13.27
CA LYS A 312 -24.47 2.41 -14.01
C LYS A 312 -23.75 1.08 -14.20
N GLU A 313 -24.56 0.03 -14.34
CA GLU A 313 -24.06 -1.27 -14.77
C GLU A 313 -23.42 -1.16 -16.15
N LYS A 314 -22.35 -1.92 -16.37
CA LYS A 314 -21.73 -2.02 -17.67
C LYS A 314 -22.44 -3.03 -18.55
N PRO A 315 -22.51 -2.78 -19.87
CA PRO A 315 -22.81 -3.86 -20.81
C PRO A 315 -21.74 -4.95 -20.74
N GLU A 316 -22.16 -6.21 -20.76
CA GLU A 316 -21.28 -7.39 -20.67
C GLU A 316 -20.38 -7.56 -21.90
N TYR A 317 -20.82 -7.06 -23.06
CA TYR A 317 -20.11 -7.20 -24.33
C TYR A 317 -19.39 -5.92 -24.73
N ARG A 318 -18.16 -6.07 -25.23
CA ARG A 318 -17.34 -4.99 -25.76
C ARG A 318 -16.55 -5.50 -26.96
N ASP A 319 -16.56 -4.74 -28.04
CA ASP A 319 -15.77 -5.07 -29.22
C ASP A 319 -14.29 -5.07 -28.85
N VAL A 320 -13.62 -6.17 -29.18
CA VAL A 320 -12.19 -6.35 -28.96
C VAL A 320 -11.45 -5.74 -30.15
N ASP A 321 -10.52 -4.84 -29.87
CA ASP A 321 -9.62 -4.30 -30.89
C ASP A 321 -8.54 -5.34 -31.23
N GLN A 322 -8.88 -6.24 -32.15
CA GLN A 322 -8.01 -7.35 -32.54
C GLN A 322 -6.72 -6.87 -33.19
N GLU A 323 -6.78 -5.78 -33.96
CA GLU A 323 -5.63 -5.23 -34.68
C GLU A 323 -4.59 -4.67 -33.69
N LEU A 324 -5.05 -3.96 -32.66
CA LEU A 324 -4.21 -3.53 -31.54
C LEU A 324 -3.60 -4.73 -30.80
N PHE A 325 -4.37 -5.78 -30.55
CA PHE A 325 -3.89 -6.95 -29.81
C PHE A 325 -2.82 -7.71 -30.59
N ASP A 326 -3.03 -7.93 -31.89
CA ASP A 326 -2.06 -8.59 -32.77
C ASP A 326 -0.77 -7.78 -32.87
N TYR A 327 -0.87 -6.44 -32.93
CA TYR A 327 0.28 -5.55 -32.88
C TYR A 327 1.07 -5.70 -31.57
N LEU A 328 0.41 -5.67 -30.42
CA LEU A 328 1.06 -5.81 -29.11
C LEU A 328 1.72 -7.18 -28.94
N ASP A 329 1.07 -8.23 -29.41
CA ASP A 329 1.61 -9.59 -29.35
C ASP A 329 2.89 -9.73 -30.16
N ARG A 330 2.87 -9.26 -31.41
CA ARG A 330 4.02 -9.32 -32.31
C ARG A 330 5.17 -8.42 -31.86
N THR A 331 4.88 -7.32 -31.18
CA THR A 331 5.91 -6.31 -30.86
C THR A 331 6.50 -6.50 -29.46
N TYR A 332 5.69 -6.91 -28.47
CA TYR A 332 6.09 -6.87 -27.07
C TYR A 332 5.86 -8.17 -26.30
N VAL A 333 4.80 -8.94 -26.59
CA VAL A 333 4.46 -10.12 -25.77
C VAL A 333 5.20 -11.38 -26.21
N ASN A 334 5.23 -11.65 -27.52
CA ASN A 334 5.82 -12.88 -28.07
C ASN A 334 7.24 -12.67 -28.60
N VAL A 335 7.93 -11.65 -28.09
CA VAL A 335 9.29 -11.28 -28.49
C VAL A 335 10.18 -11.31 -27.25
N GLU A 336 11.39 -11.84 -27.41
CA GLU A 336 12.43 -11.72 -26.41
C GLU A 336 13.45 -10.68 -26.90
N LYS A 337 13.48 -9.51 -26.26
CA LYS A 337 14.43 -8.47 -26.60
C LYS A 337 15.82 -8.93 -26.18
N LYS A 338 16.74 -9.09 -27.14
CA LYS A 338 18.14 -9.40 -26.85
C LYS A 338 18.96 -8.12 -26.63
N ILE A 339 20.01 -8.24 -25.83
CA ILE A 339 20.93 -7.18 -25.47
C ILE A 339 22.00 -7.06 -26.57
N PRO A 340 22.15 -5.89 -27.19
CA PRO A 340 23.17 -5.68 -28.21
C PRO A 340 24.56 -5.68 -27.57
N VAL A 341 25.48 -6.43 -28.17
CA VAL A 341 26.90 -6.46 -27.79
C VAL A 341 27.80 -6.24 -28.99
N THR A 342 29.01 -5.77 -28.73
CA THR A 342 30.11 -5.72 -29.72
C THR A 342 31.21 -6.67 -29.28
N GLY A 343 32.06 -7.14 -30.19
CA GLY A 343 33.16 -8.00 -29.81
C GLY A 343 34.33 -8.03 -30.79
N SER A 344 35.42 -8.61 -30.32
CA SER A 344 36.59 -8.89 -31.15
C SER A 344 37.14 -10.28 -30.86
N ALA A 345 37.62 -10.99 -31.88
CA ALA A 345 38.30 -12.26 -31.72
C ALA A 345 39.62 -12.30 -32.51
N TYR A 346 40.64 -12.90 -31.92
CA TYR A 346 41.95 -13.09 -32.54
C TYR A 346 42.37 -14.56 -32.43
N ILE A 347 42.70 -15.19 -33.57
CA ILE A 347 43.07 -16.61 -33.62
C ILE A 347 44.36 -16.77 -34.44
N ALA A 348 45.38 -17.36 -33.84
CA ALA A 348 46.68 -17.56 -34.49
C ALA A 348 47.19 -19.00 -34.30
N VAL A 349 47.83 -19.55 -35.33
CA VAL A 349 48.38 -20.92 -35.29
C VAL A 349 49.34 -21.07 -34.11
N GLY A 350 49.14 -22.12 -33.30
CA GLY A 350 49.97 -22.42 -32.13
C GLY A 350 49.70 -21.56 -30.89
N LYS A 351 48.80 -20.57 -30.96
CA LYS A 351 48.39 -19.74 -29.82
C LYS A 351 46.93 -20.01 -29.42
N PRO A 352 46.56 -19.84 -28.13
CA PRO A 352 45.17 -19.75 -27.70
C PRO A 352 44.42 -18.70 -28.53
N GLY A 353 43.20 -19.01 -28.96
CA GLY A 353 42.30 -18.01 -29.53
C GLY A 353 41.77 -17.10 -28.42
N TYR A 354 41.58 -15.83 -28.72
CA TYR A 354 41.05 -14.84 -27.78
C TYR A 354 39.72 -14.31 -28.30
N CYS A 355 38.74 -14.15 -27.43
CA CYS A 355 37.47 -13.49 -27.73
C CYS A 355 37.12 -12.51 -26.61
N SER A 356 36.76 -11.29 -26.98
CA SER A 356 36.28 -10.27 -26.06
C SER A 356 34.93 -9.73 -26.51
N VAL A 357 34.08 -9.39 -25.53
CA VAL A 357 32.72 -8.88 -25.76
C VAL A 357 32.47 -7.70 -24.83
N SER A 358 31.78 -6.68 -25.33
CA SER A 358 31.36 -5.50 -24.58
C SER A 358 29.87 -5.21 -24.80
N ASP A 359 29.17 -4.85 -23.74
CA ASP A 359 27.80 -4.32 -23.84
C ASP A 359 27.77 -2.80 -24.10
N THR A 360 26.57 -2.23 -24.19
CA THR A 360 26.37 -0.79 -24.40
C THR A 360 26.60 0.07 -23.15
N ALA A 361 26.66 -0.54 -21.95
CA ALA A 361 26.93 0.14 -20.69
C ALA A 361 28.44 0.21 -20.36
N GLY A 362 29.28 -0.48 -21.14
CA GLY A 362 30.73 -0.50 -21.00
C GLY A 362 31.26 -1.69 -20.19
N ASN A 363 30.41 -2.67 -19.86
CA ASN A 363 30.84 -3.93 -19.25
C ASN A 363 31.57 -4.76 -20.30
N THR A 364 32.69 -5.37 -19.92
CA THR A 364 33.53 -6.15 -20.82
C THR A 364 33.90 -7.50 -20.23
N ALA A 365 33.98 -8.52 -21.07
CA ALA A 365 34.47 -9.84 -20.68
C ALA A 365 35.34 -10.44 -21.80
N TRP A 366 36.20 -11.39 -21.43
CA TRP A 366 37.05 -12.10 -22.37
C TRP A 366 37.24 -13.57 -22.00
N GLU A 367 37.54 -14.38 -23.01
CA GLU A 367 37.79 -15.82 -22.89
C GLU A 367 38.88 -16.28 -23.85
N GLU A 368 39.63 -17.29 -23.43
CA GLU A 368 40.61 -17.99 -24.26
C GLU A 368 40.09 -19.36 -24.71
N SER A 369 40.37 -19.73 -25.97
CA SER A 369 40.20 -21.09 -26.45
C SER A 369 41.45 -21.93 -26.27
N GLN A 370 41.34 -23.23 -26.55
CA GLN A 370 42.53 -24.04 -26.82
C GLN A 370 43.36 -23.48 -28.00
N PRO A 371 44.66 -23.81 -28.10
CA PRO A 371 45.49 -23.36 -29.21
C PRO A 371 44.95 -23.76 -30.59
N ALA A 372 45.05 -22.86 -31.56
CA ALA A 372 44.67 -23.17 -32.94
C ALA A 372 45.71 -24.09 -33.61
N GLU A 373 45.23 -25.08 -34.37
CA GLU A 373 46.09 -25.97 -35.13
C GLU A 373 46.38 -25.40 -36.52
N GLU A 374 47.47 -25.86 -37.14
CA GLU A 374 47.72 -25.58 -38.55
C GLU A 374 46.84 -26.47 -39.43
N ALA A 375 46.05 -25.85 -40.30
CA ALA A 375 45.07 -26.53 -41.15
C ALA A 375 45.77 -27.43 -42.18
N LYS A 376 45.56 -28.74 -42.08
CA LYS A 376 46.07 -29.72 -43.06
C LYS A 376 45.25 -29.73 -44.36
N ASN A 377 43.96 -29.39 -44.28
CA ASN A 377 43.03 -29.24 -45.41
C ASN A 377 41.96 -28.18 -45.05
N ALA A 378 41.58 -27.31 -45.98
CA ALA A 378 40.50 -26.31 -45.84
C ALA A 378 40.61 -25.41 -44.56
N PRO A 379 41.52 -24.43 -44.53
CA PRO A 379 41.66 -23.49 -43.41
C PRO A 379 40.35 -22.77 -43.10
N MET A 380 40.14 -22.40 -41.83
CA MET A 380 39.01 -21.54 -41.46
C MET A 380 39.36 -20.09 -41.80
N ASP A 381 38.58 -19.48 -42.68
CA ASP A 381 38.64 -18.03 -42.86
C ASP A 381 37.99 -17.29 -41.69
N ALA A 382 38.36 -16.01 -41.54
CA ALA A 382 37.83 -15.14 -40.49
C ALA A 382 36.29 -15.01 -40.55
N GLU A 383 35.71 -15.09 -41.76
CA GLU A 383 34.26 -15.01 -41.95
C GLU A 383 33.53 -16.22 -41.35
N ARG A 384 34.07 -17.42 -41.52
CA ARG A 384 33.53 -18.66 -40.96
C ARG A 384 33.63 -18.68 -39.44
N ILE A 385 34.74 -18.18 -38.89
CA ILE A 385 34.90 -18.01 -37.43
C ILE A 385 33.89 -17.00 -36.90
N ARG A 386 33.79 -15.82 -37.52
CA ARG A 386 32.81 -14.78 -37.19
C ARG A 386 31.39 -15.33 -37.19
N LYS A 387 30.99 -16.01 -38.28
CA LYS A 387 29.65 -16.63 -38.40
C LYS A 387 29.37 -17.62 -37.28
N GLN A 388 30.38 -18.28 -36.73
CA GLN A 388 30.19 -19.25 -35.65
C GLN A 388 30.15 -18.61 -34.26
N LEU A 389 30.97 -17.58 -34.03
CA LEU A 389 30.94 -16.78 -32.81
C LEU A 389 29.69 -15.90 -32.71
N SER A 390 29.13 -15.43 -33.83
CA SER A 390 27.89 -14.63 -33.83
C SER A 390 26.61 -15.43 -33.53
N LYS A 391 26.67 -16.77 -33.47
CA LYS A 391 25.48 -17.61 -33.16
C LYS A 391 25.21 -17.63 -31.66
N THR A 392 24.50 -16.63 -31.16
CA THR A 392 24.26 -16.46 -29.72
C THR A 392 23.23 -17.41 -29.11
N GLY A 393 22.50 -18.19 -29.93
CA GLY A 393 21.60 -19.26 -29.45
C GLY A 393 20.57 -18.76 -28.44
N ASP A 394 20.49 -19.43 -27.29
CA ASP A 394 19.57 -19.10 -26.20
C ASP A 394 20.12 -18.01 -25.25
N SER A 395 21.30 -17.44 -25.53
CA SER A 395 21.81 -16.34 -24.70
C SER A 395 20.95 -15.08 -24.90
N MET A 396 20.92 -14.24 -23.87
CA MET A 396 20.25 -12.94 -23.87
C MET A 396 20.92 -11.91 -24.79
N PHE A 397 22.10 -12.21 -25.36
CA PHE A 397 22.88 -11.27 -26.15
C PHE A 397 22.71 -11.47 -27.66
N THR A 398 22.94 -10.40 -28.41
CA THR A 398 23.04 -10.43 -29.87
C THR A 398 24.19 -9.53 -30.33
N PHE A 399 25.08 -10.06 -31.17
CA PHE A 399 26.18 -9.26 -31.72
C PHE A 399 25.63 -8.25 -32.73
N THR A 400 25.93 -6.97 -32.49
CA THR A 400 25.72 -5.88 -33.44
C THR A 400 26.95 -5.68 -34.33
N ASP A 401 28.14 -5.89 -33.76
CA ASP A 401 29.41 -5.91 -34.47
C ASP A 401 30.34 -6.99 -33.88
N LEU A 402 31.11 -7.67 -34.73
CA LEU A 402 32.11 -8.67 -34.31
C LEU A 402 33.27 -8.68 -35.31
N THR A 403 34.42 -8.17 -34.88
CA THR A 403 35.65 -8.18 -35.66
C THR A 403 36.42 -9.48 -35.40
N VAL A 404 36.94 -10.13 -36.44
CA VAL A 404 37.73 -11.36 -36.33
C VAL A 404 39.02 -11.23 -37.11
N GLU A 405 40.14 -11.42 -36.43
CA GLU A 405 41.48 -11.44 -37.00
C GLU A 405 42.09 -12.84 -36.92
N CYS A 406 42.78 -13.26 -37.98
CA CYS A 406 43.40 -14.58 -38.06
C CYS A 406 44.84 -14.48 -38.56
N GLU A 407 45.76 -15.21 -37.92
CA GLU A 407 47.17 -15.27 -38.31
C GLU A 407 47.59 -16.70 -38.63
N GLY A 408 47.93 -16.95 -39.89
CA GLY A 408 48.29 -18.27 -40.42
C GLY A 408 47.11 -19.10 -40.93
N ASN A 409 47.38 -20.33 -41.38
CA ASN A 409 46.37 -21.27 -41.85
C ASN A 409 45.68 -21.93 -40.64
N VAL A 410 44.78 -21.22 -39.98
CA VAL A 410 44.17 -21.67 -38.72
C VAL A 410 43.11 -22.75 -38.93
N PHE A 411 43.15 -23.77 -38.07
CA PHE A 411 42.08 -24.74 -37.85
C PHE A 411 41.69 -24.71 -36.37
N MET A 412 40.43 -24.40 -36.10
CA MET A 412 39.85 -24.46 -34.76
C MET A 412 38.61 -25.35 -34.79
N PRO A 413 38.50 -26.37 -33.93
CA PRO A 413 37.28 -27.16 -33.84
C PRO A 413 36.08 -26.25 -33.54
N VAL A 414 34.97 -26.45 -34.28
CA VAL A 414 33.72 -25.69 -34.07
C VAL A 414 33.23 -25.75 -32.62
N GLN A 415 33.47 -26.88 -31.94
CA GLN A 415 33.15 -27.06 -30.53
C GLN A 415 33.97 -26.11 -29.63
N ALA A 416 35.24 -25.86 -29.94
CA ALA A 416 36.07 -24.92 -29.19
C ALA A 416 35.58 -23.47 -29.38
N LEU A 417 35.21 -23.08 -30.60
CA LEU A 417 34.60 -21.76 -30.86
C LEU A 417 33.25 -21.60 -30.15
N ASN A 418 32.42 -22.64 -30.15
CA ASN A 418 31.14 -22.64 -29.45
C ASN A 418 31.32 -22.52 -27.93
N LYS A 419 32.32 -23.21 -27.38
CA LYS A 419 32.66 -23.17 -25.95
C LYS A 419 33.14 -21.76 -25.57
N MET A 420 34.14 -21.23 -26.29
CA MET A 420 34.68 -19.88 -26.07
C MET A 420 33.59 -18.81 -26.16
N ARG A 421 32.70 -18.88 -27.16
CA ARG A 421 31.55 -17.97 -27.29
C ARG A 421 30.61 -18.06 -26.07
N ARG A 422 30.27 -19.27 -25.64
CA ARG A 422 29.34 -19.45 -24.51
C ARG A 422 29.95 -18.89 -23.23
N GLU A 423 31.20 -19.22 -22.96
CA GLU A 423 31.91 -18.81 -21.74
C GLU A 423 32.14 -17.30 -21.70
N VAL A 424 32.52 -16.65 -22.81
CA VAL A 424 32.67 -15.18 -22.82
C VAL A 424 31.34 -14.45 -22.60
N LEU A 425 30.23 -14.96 -23.15
CA LEU A 425 28.90 -14.38 -22.94
C LEU A 425 28.38 -14.62 -21.51
N GLU A 426 28.69 -15.77 -20.92
CA GLU A 426 28.39 -16.08 -19.51
C GLU A 426 29.19 -15.17 -18.57
N LYS A 427 30.50 -14.99 -18.82
CA LYS A 427 31.32 -14.03 -18.08
C LYS A 427 30.81 -12.59 -18.21
N LEU A 428 30.34 -12.18 -19.38
CA LEU A 428 29.76 -10.84 -19.56
C LEU A 428 28.47 -10.69 -18.74
N GLN A 429 27.61 -11.70 -18.76
CA GLN A 429 26.41 -11.73 -17.92
C GLN A 429 26.77 -11.64 -16.43
N ASP A 430 27.75 -12.41 -15.96
CA ASP A 430 28.18 -12.39 -14.57
C ASP A 430 28.80 -11.04 -14.18
N GLU A 431 29.59 -10.42 -15.07
CA GLU A 431 30.14 -9.08 -14.87
C GLU A 431 29.02 -8.05 -14.65
N ILE A 432 28.02 -8.03 -15.55
CA ILE A 432 26.84 -7.14 -15.43
C ILE A 432 26.13 -7.37 -14.10
N LEU A 433 25.88 -8.63 -13.74
CA LEU A 433 25.10 -8.98 -12.55
C LEU A 433 25.86 -8.78 -11.25
N SER A 434 27.19 -8.87 -11.26
CA SER A 434 28.04 -8.74 -10.06
C SER A 434 27.86 -7.41 -9.35
N GLY A 435 27.62 -6.33 -10.10
CA GLY A 435 27.37 -4.99 -9.56
C GLY A 435 26.08 -4.85 -8.74
N TYR A 436 25.16 -5.82 -8.85
CA TYR A 436 23.89 -5.83 -8.13
C TYR A 436 23.87 -6.77 -6.93
N ARG A 437 24.76 -7.77 -6.89
CA ARG A 437 24.78 -8.79 -5.83
C ARG A 437 25.13 -8.20 -4.47
N ARG A 438 24.53 -8.75 -3.41
CA ARG A 438 24.76 -8.30 -2.03
C ARG A 438 25.09 -9.47 -1.10
N ASN A 439 25.83 -9.21 -0.03
CA ASN A 439 26.22 -10.22 0.97
C ASN A 439 26.17 -9.71 2.42
N SER A 440 25.72 -8.48 2.65
CA SER A 440 25.71 -7.77 3.94
C SER A 440 24.44 -7.99 4.78
N SER A 441 23.69 -9.07 4.53
CA SER A 441 22.51 -9.40 5.35
C SER A 441 22.93 -9.79 6.78
N VAL A 442 22.18 -9.35 7.77
CA VAL A 442 22.43 -9.66 9.19
C VAL A 442 21.33 -10.59 9.69
N PRO A 443 21.61 -11.85 10.06
CA PRO A 443 20.59 -12.76 10.55
C PRO A 443 20.03 -12.30 11.91
N PRO A 444 18.73 -12.53 12.19
CA PRO A 444 18.14 -12.23 13.48
C PRO A 444 18.69 -13.13 14.58
N THR A 445 18.74 -12.59 15.79
CA THR A 445 19.00 -13.36 17.01
C THR A 445 17.71 -14.00 17.51
N LYS A 446 17.83 -15.09 18.30
CA LYS A 446 16.67 -15.77 18.90
C LYS A 446 15.85 -14.90 19.84
N GLU A 447 16.44 -13.85 20.39
CA GLU A 447 15.77 -12.91 21.29
C GLU A 447 14.88 -11.95 20.49
N GLU A 448 15.36 -11.49 19.33
CA GLU A 448 14.61 -10.61 18.42
C GLU A 448 13.42 -11.31 17.75
N GLU A 449 13.44 -12.63 17.67
CA GLU A 449 12.33 -13.43 17.13
C GLU A 449 11.21 -13.65 18.16
N ARG A 450 11.41 -13.29 19.43
CA ARG A 450 10.45 -13.54 20.50
C ARG A 450 9.69 -12.27 20.84
N ALA A 451 8.37 -12.35 20.75
CA ALA A 451 7.50 -11.35 21.34
C ALA A 451 7.76 -11.23 22.85
N PRO A 452 7.73 -10.00 23.40
CA PRO A 452 7.89 -9.79 24.83
C PRO A 452 6.73 -10.39 25.61
N GLU A 453 7.00 -10.84 26.83
CA GLU A 453 5.94 -11.22 27.76
C GLU A 453 5.16 -9.98 28.21
N LYS A 454 3.83 -10.11 28.30
CA LYS A 454 2.97 -9.02 28.78
C LYS A 454 3.18 -8.79 30.26
N ALA A 455 3.53 -7.55 30.61
CA ALA A 455 3.63 -7.11 31.99
C ALA A 455 2.31 -7.35 32.75
N ASP A 456 2.43 -7.72 34.01
CA ASP A 456 1.30 -7.68 34.92
C ASP A 456 0.87 -6.22 35.13
N LEU A 457 -0.43 -5.98 35.09
CA LEU A 457 -0.98 -4.66 35.35
C LEU A 457 -1.23 -4.51 36.84
N GLU A 458 -0.65 -3.47 37.43
CA GLU A 458 -0.90 -3.09 38.84
C GLU A 458 -2.32 -2.54 39.01
N GLU A 459 -2.84 -1.86 37.99
CA GLU A 459 -4.17 -1.25 37.99
C GLU A 459 -5.17 -2.01 37.11
N ARG A 460 -6.45 -1.93 37.47
CA ARG A 460 -7.54 -2.43 36.63
C ARG A 460 -7.60 -1.66 35.31
N PRO A 461 -7.96 -2.31 34.19
CA PRO A 461 -8.08 -1.64 32.89
C PRO A 461 -9.02 -0.43 32.97
N GLU A 462 -8.59 0.69 32.38
CA GLU A 462 -9.42 1.89 32.27
C GLU A 462 -10.69 1.61 31.46
N PHE A 463 -11.83 2.15 31.90
CA PHE A 463 -13.10 1.99 31.20
C PHE A 463 -13.39 3.25 30.38
N THR A 464 -13.20 3.18 29.06
CA THR A 464 -13.27 4.32 28.16
C THR A 464 -14.46 4.26 27.22
N VAL A 465 -14.99 5.43 26.83
CA VAL A 465 -16.10 5.54 25.89
C VAL A 465 -15.82 6.63 24.86
N PHE A 466 -15.94 6.30 23.58
CA PHE A 466 -15.93 7.27 22.49
C PHE A 466 -17.35 7.71 22.15
N VAL A 467 -17.55 9.02 22.00
CA VAL A 467 -18.85 9.63 21.68
C VAL A 467 -18.73 10.58 20.49
N GLN A 468 -19.79 10.64 19.67
CA GLN A 468 -19.89 11.52 18.50
C GLN A 468 -20.90 12.64 18.67
N THR A 469 -21.79 12.58 19.67
CA THR A 469 -22.81 13.61 19.88
C THR A 469 -22.80 14.12 21.31
N LYS A 470 -23.26 15.37 21.50
CA LYS A 470 -23.44 15.95 22.84
C LYS A 470 -24.39 15.12 23.69
N GLN A 471 -25.45 14.58 23.10
CA GLN A 471 -26.43 13.78 23.81
C GLN A 471 -25.84 12.45 24.31
N GLN A 472 -24.98 11.80 23.51
CA GLN A 472 -24.20 10.64 23.97
C GLN A 472 -23.24 11.05 25.10
N PHE A 473 -22.53 12.18 24.96
CA PHE A 473 -21.65 12.69 26.02
C PHE A 473 -22.38 12.89 27.36
N GLU A 474 -23.54 13.55 27.34
CA GLU A 474 -24.34 13.77 28.56
C GLU A 474 -24.76 12.46 29.22
N MET A 475 -25.23 11.50 28.41
CA MET A 475 -25.62 10.17 28.90
C MET A 475 -24.45 9.46 29.58
N VAL A 476 -23.31 9.37 28.88
CA VAL A 476 -22.12 8.66 29.36
C VAL A 476 -21.56 9.31 30.62
N LEU A 477 -21.43 10.63 30.64
CA LEU A 477 -20.93 11.36 31.80
C LEU A 477 -21.85 11.17 33.03
N GLY A 478 -23.17 11.18 32.81
CA GLY A 478 -24.15 10.90 33.86
C GLY A 478 -23.99 9.49 34.46
N LYS A 479 -23.82 8.49 33.61
CA LYS A 479 -23.58 7.10 34.02
C LYS A 479 -22.25 6.93 34.75
N PHE A 480 -21.17 7.53 34.25
CA PHE A 480 -19.85 7.46 34.89
C PHE A 480 -19.84 8.06 36.30
N LYS A 481 -20.59 9.15 36.55
CA LYS A 481 -20.79 9.68 37.92
C LYS A 481 -21.41 8.67 38.88
N MET A 482 -22.26 7.78 38.38
CA MET A 482 -22.86 6.71 39.18
C MET A 482 -21.87 5.55 39.36
N TYR A 483 -21.25 5.09 38.27
CA TYR A 483 -20.34 3.94 38.28
C TYR A 483 -19.10 4.14 39.15
N ARG A 484 -18.55 5.36 39.20
CA ARG A 484 -17.43 5.70 40.08
C ARG A 484 -17.71 5.50 41.57
N LYS A 485 -19.00 5.48 41.96
CA LYS A 485 -19.40 5.16 43.34
C LYS A 485 -19.45 3.65 43.61
N LEU A 486 -19.41 2.84 42.55
CA LEU A 486 -19.56 1.38 42.59
C LEU A 486 -18.25 0.64 42.32
N SER A 487 -17.30 1.26 41.58
CA SER A 487 -16.02 0.64 41.22
C SER A 487 -14.90 1.68 41.22
N GLU A 488 -13.79 1.37 41.89
CA GLU A 488 -12.59 2.23 42.00
C GLU A 488 -11.71 2.19 40.74
N ARG A 489 -12.32 2.17 39.55
CA ARG A 489 -11.62 2.17 38.26
C ARG A 489 -11.40 3.58 37.72
N SER A 490 -10.45 3.71 36.80
CA SER A 490 -10.29 4.89 35.96
C SER A 490 -11.31 4.89 34.82
N TYR A 491 -11.87 6.05 34.51
CA TYR A 491 -12.87 6.25 33.46
C TYR A 491 -12.45 7.38 32.53
N GLY A 492 -12.69 7.23 31.23
CA GLY A 492 -12.32 8.23 30.23
C GLY A 492 -13.34 8.37 29.12
N ILE A 493 -13.49 9.59 28.57
CA ILE A 493 -14.38 9.88 27.45
C ILE A 493 -13.58 10.48 26.30
N TYR A 494 -13.63 9.85 25.13
CA TYR A 494 -13.12 10.42 23.88
C TYR A 494 -14.20 11.22 23.16
N LEU A 495 -13.90 12.49 22.88
CA LEU A 495 -14.73 13.37 22.05
C LEU A 495 -14.25 13.30 20.59
N ALA A 496 -15.18 13.08 19.65
CA ALA A 496 -14.85 13.11 18.22
C ALA A 496 -14.59 14.55 17.72
N ALA A 497 -13.38 14.82 17.23
CA ALA A 497 -13.03 16.14 16.68
C ALA A 497 -13.88 16.54 15.45
N GLU A 498 -14.48 15.57 14.75
CA GLU A 498 -15.34 15.81 13.60
C GLU A 498 -16.66 16.51 13.96
N SER A 499 -17.18 16.26 15.17
CA SER A 499 -18.51 16.70 15.59
C SER A 499 -18.52 17.67 16.77
N PHE A 500 -17.53 17.62 17.66
CA PHE A 500 -17.40 18.56 18.78
C PHE A 500 -16.65 19.81 18.36
N ASP A 501 -17.30 20.96 18.51
CA ASP A 501 -16.74 22.28 18.17
C ASP A 501 -15.61 22.68 19.13
N ALA A 502 -14.53 23.30 18.61
CA ALA A 502 -13.34 23.58 19.40
C ALA A 502 -13.60 24.55 20.55
N GLN A 503 -14.56 25.46 20.37
CA GLN A 503 -14.97 26.44 21.36
C GLN A 503 -15.61 25.77 22.59
N GLU A 504 -16.05 24.52 22.47
CA GLU A 504 -16.68 23.77 23.56
C GLU A 504 -15.72 22.81 24.26
N TRP A 505 -14.54 22.54 23.69
CA TRP A 505 -13.59 21.55 24.21
C TRP A 505 -13.25 21.76 25.68
N LYS A 506 -12.84 22.98 26.05
CA LYS A 506 -12.50 23.30 27.44
C LYS A 506 -13.67 23.02 28.39
N LYS A 507 -14.86 23.50 28.04
CA LYS A 507 -16.06 23.30 28.86
C LYS A 507 -16.38 21.82 29.05
N LEU A 508 -16.21 21.00 28.01
CA LEU A 508 -16.50 19.57 28.08
C LEU A 508 -15.44 18.82 28.90
N ALA A 509 -14.16 19.16 28.72
CA ALA A 509 -13.06 18.63 29.53
C ALA A 509 -13.21 18.99 31.01
N ASP A 510 -13.47 20.26 31.33
CA ASP A 510 -13.73 20.72 32.70
C ASP A 510 -14.85 19.89 33.36
N ARG A 511 -15.94 19.62 32.63
CA ARG A 511 -17.08 18.82 33.13
C ARG A 511 -16.74 17.34 33.34
N CYS A 512 -15.88 16.78 32.51
CA CYS A 512 -15.31 15.45 32.74
C CYS A 512 -14.51 15.44 34.04
N HIS A 513 -13.61 16.41 34.21
CA HIS A 513 -12.74 16.51 35.39
C HIS A 513 -13.51 16.79 36.69
N GLU A 514 -14.54 17.65 36.66
CA GLU A 514 -15.47 17.85 37.78
C GLU A 514 -16.19 16.55 38.17
N ALA A 515 -16.42 15.66 37.21
CA ALA A 515 -16.95 14.33 37.44
C ALA A 515 -15.87 13.29 37.78
N GLY A 516 -14.59 13.69 37.87
CA GLY A 516 -13.38 12.88 37.98
C GLY A 516 -13.25 11.79 36.92
N VAL A 517 -13.63 12.13 35.70
CA VAL A 517 -13.49 11.33 34.48
C VAL A 517 -12.43 12.02 33.61
N ARG A 518 -11.55 11.25 32.97
CA ARG A 518 -10.58 11.78 32.01
C ARG A 518 -11.25 12.19 30.70
N CYS A 519 -10.77 13.24 30.06
CA CYS A 519 -11.28 13.72 28.78
C CYS A 519 -10.20 13.63 27.71
N TYR A 520 -10.53 12.97 26.61
CA TYR A 520 -9.65 12.77 25.48
C TYR A 520 -10.27 13.39 24.23
N LEU A 521 -9.44 13.88 23.31
CA LEU A 521 -9.89 14.30 21.97
C LEU A 521 -9.43 13.26 20.95
N MET A 522 -10.37 12.61 20.27
CA MET A 522 -10.07 11.75 19.12
C MET A 522 -9.89 12.62 17.89
N MET A 523 -8.66 12.69 17.38
CA MET A 523 -8.31 13.37 16.13
C MET A 523 -8.88 12.61 14.92
N PRO A 524 -9.06 13.27 13.76
CA PRO A 524 -9.78 12.68 12.64
C PRO A 524 -9.05 11.47 12.04
N ARG A 525 -9.83 10.50 11.57
CA ARG A 525 -9.27 9.30 10.94
C ARG A 525 -8.42 9.58 9.68
N ILE A 526 -8.66 10.71 9.03
CA ILE A 526 -7.86 11.19 7.89
C ILE A 526 -7.38 12.60 8.22
N PHE A 527 -6.07 12.75 8.32
CA PHE A 527 -5.44 14.04 8.54
C PHE A 527 -4.83 14.55 7.23
N ARG A 528 -5.56 15.46 6.59
CA ARG A 528 -5.20 16.13 5.34
C ARG A 528 -5.25 17.64 5.53
N LYS A 529 -5.13 18.39 4.44
CA LYS A 529 -5.13 19.84 4.44
C LYS A 529 -6.28 20.49 5.22
N GLU A 530 -7.51 20.00 5.08
CA GLU A 530 -8.67 20.54 5.83
C GLU A 530 -8.49 20.36 7.34
N ALA A 531 -8.05 19.18 7.78
CA ALA A 531 -7.77 18.89 9.18
C ALA A 531 -6.59 19.73 9.70
N GLU A 532 -5.48 19.77 8.96
CA GLU A 532 -4.30 20.55 9.32
C GLU A 532 -4.66 22.03 9.49
N GLN A 533 -5.36 22.63 8.53
CA GLN A 533 -5.78 24.03 8.60
C GLN A 533 -6.71 24.29 9.79
N TYR A 534 -7.63 23.36 10.06
CA TYR A 534 -8.52 23.45 11.21
C TYR A 534 -7.73 23.47 12.52
N PHE A 535 -6.87 22.47 12.76
CA PHE A 535 -6.11 22.38 14.00
C PHE A 535 -5.08 23.49 14.17
N ARG A 536 -4.42 23.94 13.08
CA ARG A 536 -3.54 25.13 13.13
C ARG A 536 -4.31 26.36 13.60
N LYS A 537 -5.55 26.55 13.16
CA LYS A 537 -6.39 27.67 13.59
C LYS A 537 -6.86 27.53 15.04
N GLN A 538 -7.13 26.32 15.50
CA GLN A 538 -7.64 26.05 16.85
C GLN A 538 -6.55 25.68 17.86
N MET A 539 -5.27 25.92 17.54
CA MET A 539 -4.15 25.42 18.35
C MET A 539 -4.23 25.90 19.80
N GLU A 540 -4.50 27.19 20.03
CA GLU A 540 -4.65 27.74 21.38
C GLU A 540 -5.79 27.08 22.17
N LEU A 541 -6.90 26.76 21.50
CA LEU A 541 -8.03 26.06 22.12
C LEU A 541 -7.70 24.61 22.43
N LEU A 542 -6.94 23.93 21.55
CA LEU A 542 -6.46 22.57 21.81
C LEU A 542 -5.57 22.54 23.06
N THR A 543 -4.58 23.43 23.13
CA THR A 543 -3.62 23.49 24.25
C THR A 543 -4.29 23.88 25.56
N SER A 544 -5.27 24.80 25.54
CA SER A 544 -5.95 25.28 26.75
C SER A 544 -7.19 24.48 27.14
N ALA A 545 -7.61 23.50 26.34
CA ALA A 545 -8.80 22.68 26.61
C ALA A 545 -8.66 21.83 27.87
N GLY A 546 -7.44 21.42 28.24
CA GLY A 546 -7.21 20.51 29.36
C GLY A 546 -7.54 19.05 29.03
N PHE A 547 -7.30 18.61 27.78
CA PHE A 547 -7.39 17.18 27.48
C PHE A 547 -6.27 16.40 28.17
N ASP A 548 -6.58 15.19 28.63
CA ASP A 548 -5.62 14.30 29.30
C ASP A 548 -4.74 13.53 28.30
N ALA A 549 -5.24 13.33 27.06
CA ALA A 549 -4.56 12.68 25.96
C ALA A 549 -5.27 12.96 24.63
N LEU A 550 -4.57 12.72 23.53
CA LEU A 550 -5.12 12.78 22.16
C LEU A 550 -5.21 11.38 21.57
N GLY A 551 -6.37 11.01 21.05
CA GLY A 551 -6.54 9.82 20.22
C GLY A 551 -6.03 10.09 18.81
N ILE A 552 -5.10 9.27 18.32
CA ILE A 552 -4.39 9.47 17.05
C ILE A 552 -4.89 8.47 16.02
N GLY A 553 -5.51 8.96 14.95
CA GLY A 553 -6.11 8.17 13.90
C GLY A 553 -5.27 8.07 12.62
N SER A 554 -4.22 8.89 12.48
CA SER A 554 -3.45 9.05 11.25
C SER A 554 -1.94 9.17 11.50
N MET A 555 -1.13 8.65 10.57
CA MET A 555 0.33 8.75 10.59
C MET A 555 0.87 10.19 10.53
N GLU A 556 0.08 11.16 10.06
CA GLU A 556 0.48 12.58 10.00
C GLU A 556 0.44 13.29 11.35
N GLU A 557 -0.48 12.89 12.21
CA GLU A 557 -0.82 13.61 13.44
C GLU A 557 0.36 13.70 14.42
N PRO A 558 1.14 12.63 14.68
CA PRO A 558 2.28 12.72 15.60
C PRO A 558 3.32 13.76 15.17
N GLY A 559 3.68 13.78 13.88
CA GLY A 559 4.64 14.75 13.36
C GLY A 559 4.09 16.19 13.38
N PHE A 560 2.79 16.37 13.08
CA PHE A 560 2.12 17.66 13.19
C PHE A 560 2.09 18.20 14.62
N LEU A 561 1.71 17.37 15.59
CA LEU A 561 1.63 17.74 17.01
C LEU A 561 3.02 18.07 17.58
N ARG A 562 4.04 17.29 17.21
CA ARG A 562 5.43 17.53 17.60
C ARG A 562 5.95 18.87 17.07
N GLU A 563 5.67 19.19 15.80
CA GLU A 563 6.02 20.49 15.20
C GLU A 563 5.30 21.66 15.89
N ALA A 564 4.08 21.43 16.36
CA ALA A 564 3.29 22.41 17.11
C ALA A 564 3.70 22.55 18.59
N GLY A 565 4.61 21.71 19.10
CA GLY A 565 5.03 21.71 20.50
C GLY A 565 3.97 21.19 21.47
N ILE A 566 3.09 20.29 21.02
CA ILE A 566 2.07 19.65 21.87
C ILE A 566 2.69 18.42 22.54
N GLU A 567 2.74 18.42 23.88
CA GLU A 567 3.32 17.35 24.70
C GLU A 567 2.26 16.45 25.36
N LEU A 568 1.01 16.51 24.91
CA LEU A 568 -0.05 15.64 25.42
C LEU A 568 0.23 14.16 25.06
N PRO A 569 -0.09 13.21 25.97
CA PRO A 569 -0.01 11.80 25.65
C PRO A 569 -0.81 11.44 24.40
N MET A 570 -0.26 10.55 23.59
CA MET A 570 -0.84 10.12 22.32
C MET A 570 -1.28 8.66 22.36
N TYR A 571 -2.57 8.43 22.15
CA TYR A 571 -3.18 7.11 22.13
C TYR A 571 -3.47 6.72 20.68
N PHE A 572 -2.63 5.88 20.09
CA PHE A 572 -2.73 5.48 18.70
C PHE A 572 -3.90 4.51 18.52
N ASP A 573 -4.83 4.87 17.64
CA ASP A 573 -6.03 4.10 17.37
C ASP A 573 -5.74 2.89 16.47
N GLN A 574 -6.69 1.95 16.41
CA GLN A 574 -6.52 0.65 15.76
C GLN A 574 -6.09 0.70 14.28
N GLY A 575 -6.34 1.82 13.59
CA GLY A 575 -5.92 2.06 12.21
C GLY A 575 -4.45 2.30 11.99
N MET A 576 -3.69 2.46 13.07
CA MET A 576 -2.24 2.57 13.06
C MET A 576 -1.56 1.18 12.99
N TYR A 577 -2.32 0.10 13.13
CA TYR A 577 -1.88 -1.28 12.89
C TYR A 577 -0.61 -1.74 13.65
N SER A 578 -0.79 -2.19 14.90
CA SER A 578 0.21 -2.89 15.72
C SER A 578 0.00 -4.42 15.73
N TRP A 579 0.19 -5.09 14.58
CA TRP A 579 -0.15 -6.51 14.40
C TRP A 579 0.83 -7.51 15.03
N ASN A 580 2.06 -7.08 15.24
CA ASN A 580 3.17 -7.87 15.75
C ASN A 580 3.97 -7.02 16.76
N HIS A 581 4.82 -7.65 17.56
CA HIS A 581 5.57 -6.96 18.61
C HIS A 581 6.49 -5.86 18.06
N LEU A 582 7.11 -6.07 16.89
CA LEU A 582 7.98 -5.07 16.27
C LEU A 582 7.18 -3.86 15.77
N ALA A 583 5.99 -4.06 15.24
CA ALA A 583 5.07 -2.98 14.88
C ALA A 583 4.62 -2.20 16.12
N GLY A 584 4.31 -2.88 17.24
CA GLY A 584 4.02 -2.24 18.52
C GLY A 584 5.17 -1.36 18.99
N ALA A 585 6.39 -1.92 19.09
CA ALA A 585 7.59 -1.19 19.51
C ALA A 585 7.95 -0.04 18.53
N ALA A 586 7.68 -0.21 17.24
CA ALA A 586 7.88 0.85 16.26
C ALA A 586 6.91 2.01 16.47
N MET A 587 5.65 1.74 16.83
CA MET A 587 4.66 2.79 17.13
C MET A 587 4.95 3.52 18.45
N GLU A 588 5.43 2.82 19.47
CA GLU A 588 5.93 3.45 20.71
C GLU A 588 7.07 4.42 20.40
N ARG A 589 8.08 3.98 19.62
CA ARG A 589 9.17 4.87 19.16
C ARG A 589 8.68 6.03 18.29
N TYR A 590 7.60 5.84 17.55
CA TYR A 590 6.96 6.89 16.76
C TYR A 590 6.28 7.95 17.66
N GLY A 591 5.88 7.56 18.87
CA GLY A 591 5.37 8.45 19.92
C GLY A 591 4.12 7.96 20.64
N ALA A 592 3.72 6.70 20.49
CA ALA A 592 2.52 6.19 21.16
C ALA A 592 2.76 5.95 22.66
N ASP A 593 1.95 6.58 23.52
CA ASP A 593 1.85 6.29 24.95
C ASP A 593 0.87 5.14 25.24
N ARG A 594 -0.05 4.89 24.29
CA ARG A 594 -0.98 3.76 24.33
C ARG A 594 -1.30 3.33 22.91
N LEU A 595 -1.42 2.01 22.70
CA LEU A 595 -1.87 1.42 21.45
C LEU A 595 -3.30 0.91 21.60
N THR A 596 -4.12 1.04 20.56
CA THR A 596 -5.40 0.34 20.44
C THR A 596 -5.20 -0.91 19.59
N ILE A 597 -5.64 -2.07 20.10
CA ILE A 597 -5.45 -3.35 19.43
C ILE A 597 -6.23 -3.40 18.10
N PRO A 598 -5.58 -3.77 16.98
CA PRO A 598 -6.25 -3.93 15.69
C PRO A 598 -7.42 -4.92 15.73
N VAL A 599 -8.57 -4.50 15.21
CA VAL A 599 -9.83 -5.27 15.29
C VAL A 599 -9.90 -6.50 14.37
N GLU A 600 -8.90 -6.68 13.51
CA GLU A 600 -8.75 -7.85 12.63
C GLU A 600 -8.04 -9.03 13.30
N LEU A 601 -7.37 -8.81 14.44
CA LEU A 601 -6.71 -9.88 15.20
C LEU A 601 -7.72 -10.68 16.04
N ASN A 602 -7.51 -11.99 16.14
CA ASN A 602 -8.22 -12.83 17.09
C ASN A 602 -7.54 -12.91 18.46
N GLU A 603 -8.23 -13.47 19.45
CA GLU A 603 -7.72 -13.64 20.82
C GLU A 603 -6.31 -14.26 20.87
N ARG A 604 -6.06 -15.31 20.09
CA ARG A 604 -4.77 -15.99 20.07
C ARG A 604 -3.69 -15.11 19.46
N GLU A 605 -3.99 -14.42 18.35
CA GLU A 605 -3.04 -13.53 17.68
C GLU A 605 -2.68 -12.32 18.55
N ILE A 606 -3.64 -11.77 19.31
CA ILE A 606 -3.41 -10.69 20.30
C ILE A 606 -2.54 -11.17 21.47
N ARG A 607 -2.67 -12.45 21.84
CA ARG A 607 -1.82 -13.06 22.87
C ARG A 607 -0.41 -13.26 22.35
N ASP A 608 -0.29 -13.87 21.16
CA ASP A 608 0.98 -14.20 20.53
C ASP A 608 1.82 -12.94 20.26
N SER A 609 1.21 -11.83 19.84
CA SER A 609 1.94 -10.60 19.49
C SER A 609 2.64 -9.91 20.66
N GLY A 610 2.33 -10.26 21.91
CA GLY A 610 2.88 -9.59 23.09
C GLY A 610 2.43 -8.12 23.26
N VAL A 611 1.71 -7.53 22.30
CA VAL A 611 1.28 -6.14 22.34
C VAL A 611 0.19 -5.96 23.41
N GLN A 612 0.44 -5.03 24.33
CA GLN A 612 -0.51 -4.60 25.33
C GLN A 612 -1.16 -3.28 24.89
N GLY A 613 -2.48 -3.15 25.06
CA GLY A 613 -3.18 -1.96 24.57
C GLY A 613 -4.64 -1.87 24.99
N GLU A 614 -5.31 -0.82 24.52
CA GLU A 614 -6.74 -0.61 24.62
C GLU A 614 -7.49 -1.56 23.67
N MET A 615 -8.57 -2.19 24.15
CA MET A 615 -9.41 -3.07 23.34
C MET A 615 -10.80 -2.46 23.12
N ILE A 616 -11.22 -2.37 21.86
CA ILE A 616 -12.60 -2.02 21.53
C ILE A 616 -13.49 -3.23 21.81
N VAL A 617 -14.39 -3.11 22.79
CA VAL A 617 -15.29 -4.20 23.21
C VAL A 617 -16.71 -4.03 22.68
N TYR A 618 -17.05 -2.83 22.23
CA TYR A 618 -18.35 -2.50 21.63
C TYR A 618 -18.24 -1.43 20.56
N GLY A 619 -19.11 -1.50 19.54
CA GLY A 619 -19.44 -0.38 18.66
C GLY A 619 -19.54 -0.76 17.19
N TYR A 620 -20.16 0.10 16.39
CA TYR A 620 -20.16 -0.05 14.94
C TYR A 620 -18.75 0.21 14.39
N LEU A 621 -18.07 -0.85 13.95
CA LEU A 621 -16.71 -0.74 13.42
C LEU A 621 -16.72 -0.03 12.05
N PRO A 622 -15.80 0.93 11.81
CA PRO A 622 -15.66 1.55 10.49
C PRO A 622 -15.14 0.51 9.49
N MET A 623 -15.89 0.27 8.42
CA MET A 623 -15.53 -0.64 7.34
C MET A 623 -14.76 0.04 6.21
N MET A 624 -15.01 1.33 5.98
CA MET A 624 -14.43 2.05 4.86
C MET A 624 -14.38 3.55 5.15
N ILE A 625 -13.24 4.17 4.89
CA ILE A 625 -13.05 5.62 4.95
C ILE A 625 -12.74 6.13 3.54
N SER A 626 -13.55 7.04 2.98
CA SER A 626 -13.40 7.51 1.59
C SER A 626 -13.35 9.02 1.45
N ALA A 627 -12.58 9.50 0.47
CA ALA A 627 -12.65 10.89 0.00
C ALA A 627 -13.94 11.17 -0.75
N GLN A 628 -14.46 10.18 -1.49
CA GLN A 628 -15.79 10.26 -2.07
C GLN A 628 -16.87 10.33 -0.99
N CYS A 629 -17.91 11.11 -1.26
CA CYS A 629 -19.04 11.28 -0.36
C CYS A 629 -20.30 10.77 -1.04
N ILE A 630 -20.93 9.73 -0.47
CA ILE A 630 -22.14 9.12 -1.01
C ILE A 630 -23.26 10.15 -1.17
N ARG A 631 -23.40 11.08 -0.22
CA ARG A 631 -24.35 12.18 -0.29
C ARG A 631 -24.12 13.06 -1.51
N LYS A 632 -22.88 13.53 -1.71
CA LYS A 632 -22.50 14.37 -2.84
C LYS A 632 -22.76 13.65 -4.16
N THR A 633 -22.43 12.37 -4.22
CA THR A 633 -22.61 11.52 -5.40
C THR A 633 -24.08 11.33 -5.76
N THR A 634 -25.00 11.20 -4.79
CA THR A 634 -26.41 10.89 -5.06
C THR A 634 -27.29 12.13 -5.17
N ILE A 635 -27.20 13.06 -4.21
CA ILE A 635 -28.12 14.20 -4.07
C ILE A 635 -27.42 15.55 -3.84
N GLY A 636 -26.10 15.63 -4.05
CA GLY A 636 -25.30 16.85 -3.89
C GLY A 636 -24.75 17.05 -2.47
N CYS A 637 -23.90 18.07 -2.30
CA CYS A 637 -23.25 18.36 -1.02
C CYS A 637 -24.11 19.31 -0.16
N SER A 638 -24.29 19.02 1.13
CA SER A 638 -24.92 19.95 2.10
C SER A 638 -23.93 20.79 2.88
N GLY A 639 -22.67 20.36 2.96
CA GLY A 639 -21.71 20.90 3.94
C GLY A 639 -22.04 20.57 5.40
N LYS A 640 -23.02 19.68 5.67
CA LYS A 640 -23.45 19.29 7.01
C LYS A 640 -23.28 17.79 7.23
N SER A 641 -22.75 17.40 8.38
CA SER A 641 -22.65 15.98 8.74
C SER A 641 -24.04 15.38 8.93
N GLU A 642 -24.32 14.29 8.22
CA GLU A 642 -25.61 13.60 8.20
C GLU A 642 -25.38 12.08 8.24
N ILE A 643 -26.42 11.35 8.67
CA ILE A 643 -26.43 9.89 8.61
C ILE A 643 -27.25 9.47 7.39
N MET A 644 -26.66 8.62 6.56
CA MET A 644 -27.26 7.93 5.44
C MET A 644 -27.13 6.43 5.63
N TRP A 645 -27.78 5.64 4.78
CA TRP A 645 -27.67 4.19 4.80
C TRP A 645 -27.36 3.66 3.41
N LEU A 646 -26.49 2.66 3.34
CA LEU A 646 -26.33 1.83 2.15
C LEU A 646 -27.05 0.52 2.34
N LYS A 647 -27.72 0.06 1.29
CA LYS A 647 -28.36 -1.25 1.25
C LYS A 647 -27.73 -2.07 0.13
N ASP A 648 -27.24 -3.26 0.47
CA ASP A 648 -26.64 -4.17 -0.51
C ASP A 648 -27.68 -5.10 -1.15
N ARG A 649 -27.23 -5.94 -2.10
CA ARG A 649 -28.05 -6.96 -2.78
C ARG A 649 -28.54 -8.11 -1.88
N LYS A 650 -28.06 -8.21 -0.64
CA LYS A 650 -28.49 -9.19 0.37
C LYS A 650 -29.38 -8.55 1.44
N ASP A 651 -29.89 -7.35 1.17
CA ASP A 651 -30.71 -6.54 2.08
C ASP A 651 -30.00 -6.11 3.38
N MET A 652 -28.67 -6.23 3.44
CA MET A 652 -27.89 -5.72 4.57
C MET A 652 -27.80 -4.20 4.51
N ARG A 653 -28.00 -3.55 5.66
CA ARG A 653 -27.99 -2.08 5.80
C ARG A 653 -26.74 -1.63 6.55
N PHE A 654 -26.01 -0.68 5.98
CA PHE A 654 -24.76 -0.13 6.52
C PHE A 654 -24.94 1.36 6.80
N PRO A 655 -24.68 1.83 8.04
CA PRO A 655 -24.71 3.25 8.33
C PRO A 655 -23.57 3.97 7.62
N VAL A 656 -23.84 5.17 7.14
CA VAL A 656 -22.87 6.03 6.46
C VAL A 656 -22.92 7.41 7.08
N VAL A 657 -21.77 7.93 7.52
CA VAL A 657 -21.65 9.27 8.09
C VAL A 657 -20.69 10.10 7.25
N ASN A 658 -21.16 11.24 6.73
CA ASN A 658 -20.28 12.20 6.08
C ASN A 658 -19.68 13.14 7.13
N GLN A 659 -18.36 13.09 7.30
CA GLN A 659 -17.62 13.92 8.24
C GLN A 659 -17.25 15.24 7.56
N CYS A 660 -18.23 16.16 7.50
CA CYS A 660 -18.12 17.37 6.68
C CYS A 660 -17.02 18.34 7.14
N ARG A 661 -16.62 18.33 8.41
CA ARG A 661 -15.55 19.19 8.93
C ARG A 661 -14.23 18.97 8.20
N PHE A 662 -13.92 17.72 7.86
CA PHE A 662 -12.65 17.31 7.23
C PHE A 662 -12.86 16.62 5.87
N CYS A 663 -14.08 16.72 5.31
CA CYS A 663 -14.43 16.29 3.96
C CYS A 663 -14.09 14.82 3.62
N TYR A 664 -14.44 13.87 4.49
CA TYR A 664 -14.44 12.43 4.21
C TYR A 664 -15.75 11.74 4.61
N ASN A 665 -15.90 10.49 4.24
CA ASN A 665 -17.08 9.68 4.52
C ASN A 665 -16.68 8.36 5.21
N THR A 666 -17.44 7.94 6.21
CA THR A 666 -17.23 6.69 6.94
C THR A 666 -18.43 5.77 6.72
N ILE A 667 -18.18 4.57 6.22
CA ILE A 667 -19.17 3.48 6.16
C ILE A 667 -18.90 2.56 7.34
N TYR A 668 -19.91 2.35 8.17
CA TYR A 668 -19.85 1.48 9.33
C TYR A 668 -20.42 0.09 9.03
N ASN A 669 -20.06 -0.90 9.85
CA ASN A 669 -20.57 -2.26 9.74
C ASN A 669 -22.10 -2.30 9.90
N SER A 670 -22.76 -3.32 9.37
CA SER A 670 -24.22 -3.43 9.49
C SER A 670 -24.68 -3.80 10.92
N ALA A 671 -23.79 -4.42 11.68
CA ALA A 671 -24.01 -4.79 13.08
C ALA A 671 -22.80 -4.34 13.93
N PRO A 672 -23.03 -3.86 15.17
CA PRO A 672 -21.96 -3.49 16.06
C PRO A 672 -21.15 -4.72 16.49
N LEU A 673 -19.86 -4.50 16.75
CA LEU A 673 -19.09 -5.40 17.57
C LEU A 673 -19.72 -5.42 18.97
N SER A 674 -19.86 -6.62 19.55
CA SER A 674 -20.09 -6.77 20.97
C SER A 674 -19.25 -7.94 21.48
N LEU A 675 -18.43 -7.68 22.50
CA LEU A 675 -17.71 -8.69 23.27
C LEU A 675 -18.37 -8.93 24.65
N LEU A 676 -19.64 -8.52 24.82
CA LEU A 676 -20.43 -8.84 26.02
C LEU A 676 -20.58 -10.36 26.18
N GLY A 677 -20.30 -10.91 27.36
CA GLY A 677 -20.21 -12.33 27.66
C GLY A 677 -18.85 -12.95 27.38
N LEU A 678 -17.85 -12.16 26.99
CA LEU A 678 -16.47 -12.62 26.72
C LEU A 678 -15.43 -11.87 27.60
N SER A 679 -15.86 -11.22 28.67
CA SER A 679 -15.00 -10.42 29.57
C SER A 679 -13.83 -11.20 30.17
N GLU A 680 -14.00 -12.48 30.52
CA GLU A 680 -12.90 -13.32 31.03
C GLU A 680 -11.77 -13.46 30.01
N GLN A 681 -12.12 -13.68 28.74
CA GLN A 681 -11.15 -13.83 27.66
C GLN A 681 -10.45 -12.52 27.36
N VAL A 682 -11.20 -11.42 27.32
CA VAL A 682 -10.65 -10.07 27.11
C VAL A 682 -9.72 -9.70 28.27
N THR A 683 -10.14 -9.90 29.51
CA THR A 683 -9.32 -9.62 30.71
C THR A 683 -8.06 -10.49 30.73
N GLY A 684 -8.15 -11.75 30.30
CA GLY A 684 -7.02 -12.65 30.13
C GLY A 684 -5.99 -12.23 29.07
N LEU A 685 -6.28 -11.20 28.26
CA LEU A 685 -5.31 -10.57 27.35
C LEU A 685 -4.59 -9.36 27.97
N LYS A 686 -4.94 -9.02 29.22
CA LYS A 686 -4.38 -7.92 30.03
C LYS A 686 -4.43 -6.55 29.33
N PRO A 687 -5.59 -6.07 28.84
CA PRO A 687 -5.66 -4.77 28.16
C PRO A 687 -5.42 -3.62 29.14
N ASN A 688 -4.78 -2.53 28.70
CA ASN A 688 -4.63 -1.32 29.53
C ASN A 688 -5.96 -0.58 29.70
N ALA A 689 -6.86 -0.73 28.72
CA ALA A 689 -8.17 -0.13 28.72
C ALA A 689 -9.17 -0.96 27.89
N VAL A 690 -10.45 -0.82 28.19
CA VAL A 690 -11.54 -1.33 27.34
C VAL A 690 -12.39 -0.16 26.88
N ARG A 691 -12.69 -0.11 25.58
CA ARG A 691 -13.38 1.00 24.94
C ARG A 691 -14.70 0.59 24.32
N LEU A 692 -15.74 1.38 24.58
CA LEU A 692 -17.00 1.33 23.82
C LEU A 692 -17.05 2.50 22.84
N ASN A 693 -17.37 2.24 21.58
CA ASN A 693 -17.51 3.28 20.56
C ASN A 693 -18.99 3.55 20.26
N PHE A 694 -19.54 4.64 20.79
CA PHE A 694 -20.87 5.13 20.40
C PHE A 694 -20.75 6.07 19.20
N THR A 695 -21.43 5.70 18.14
CA THR A 695 -21.41 6.32 16.81
C THR A 695 -22.81 6.75 16.41
N VAL A 696 -23.57 5.84 15.79
CA VAL A 696 -24.93 6.03 15.29
C VAL A 696 -26.00 5.68 16.33
N GLU A 697 -25.59 5.18 17.50
CA GLU A 697 -26.49 4.82 18.59
C GLU A 697 -27.20 6.05 19.17
N GLU A 698 -28.52 5.93 19.34
CA GLU A 698 -29.30 6.92 20.08
C GLU A 698 -28.91 6.93 21.57
N PRO A 699 -29.01 8.08 22.27
CA PRO A 699 -28.51 8.22 23.64
C PRO A 699 -29.10 7.21 24.63
N ALA A 700 -30.38 6.87 24.52
CA ALA A 700 -31.02 5.88 25.39
C ALA A 700 -30.43 4.48 25.20
N ALA A 701 -30.27 4.05 23.95
CA ALA A 701 -29.64 2.77 23.63
C ALA A 701 -28.18 2.73 24.09
N ALA A 702 -27.43 3.82 23.90
CA ALA A 702 -26.07 3.95 24.39
C ALA A 702 -26.00 3.78 25.93
N GLY A 703 -26.96 4.34 26.67
CA GLY A 703 -27.06 4.17 28.12
C GLY A 703 -27.31 2.72 28.56
N GLU A 704 -28.25 2.02 27.92
CA GLU A 704 -28.54 0.60 28.21
C GLU A 704 -27.35 -0.31 27.91
N ILE A 705 -26.68 -0.08 26.77
CA ILE A 705 -25.48 -0.83 26.39
C ILE A 705 -24.37 -0.56 27.40
N LEU A 706 -24.17 0.70 27.78
CA LEU A 706 -23.14 1.08 28.73
C LEU A 706 -23.34 0.42 30.10
N ASP A 707 -24.58 0.34 30.59
CA ASP A 707 -24.91 -0.35 31.84
C ASP A 707 -24.50 -1.82 31.79
N ALA A 708 -24.89 -2.56 30.74
CA ALA A 708 -24.56 -3.98 30.62
C ALA A 708 -23.04 -4.23 30.55
N PHE A 709 -22.31 -3.41 29.79
CA PHE A 709 -20.85 -3.54 29.75
C PHE A 709 -20.18 -3.12 31.05
N PHE A 710 -20.75 -2.16 31.79
CA PHE A 710 -20.22 -1.78 33.10
C PHE A 710 -20.44 -2.89 34.14
N GLU A 711 -21.62 -3.52 34.17
CA GLU A 711 -21.87 -4.70 35.01
C GLU A 711 -20.84 -5.80 34.74
N GLU A 712 -20.58 -6.11 33.47
CA GLU A 712 -19.66 -7.19 33.12
C GLU A 712 -18.17 -6.83 33.27
N TYR A 713 -17.72 -5.73 32.68
CA TYR A 713 -16.30 -5.38 32.65
C TYR A 713 -15.89 -4.51 33.84
N GLY A 714 -16.80 -3.69 34.36
CA GLY A 714 -16.55 -2.78 35.47
C GLY A 714 -16.69 -3.43 36.84
N MET A 715 -17.74 -4.25 37.02
CA MET A 715 -18.05 -4.96 38.27
C MET A 715 -17.66 -6.45 38.26
N SER A 716 -17.30 -7.01 37.09
CA SER A 716 -16.99 -8.44 36.94
C SER A 716 -18.18 -9.35 37.28
N GLU A 717 -19.39 -8.87 36.98
CA GLU A 717 -20.64 -9.60 37.17
C GLU A 717 -21.19 -10.13 35.85
N LYS A 718 -22.17 -11.04 35.93
CA LYS A 718 -22.84 -11.53 34.71
C LYS A 718 -23.92 -10.53 34.28
N ALA A 719 -23.67 -9.80 33.20
CA ALA A 719 -24.65 -8.90 32.61
C ALA A 719 -25.69 -9.63 31.76
N ALA A 720 -26.92 -9.11 31.74
CA ALA A 720 -27.93 -9.51 30.77
C ALA A 720 -27.68 -8.81 29.42
N GLU A 721 -27.97 -9.50 28.31
CA GLU A 721 -27.88 -8.89 26.99
C GLU A 721 -28.96 -7.80 26.83
N PRO A 722 -28.58 -6.55 26.52
CA PRO A 722 -29.54 -5.47 26.30
C PRO A 722 -30.52 -5.81 25.18
N PRO A 723 -31.82 -5.47 25.29
CA PRO A 723 -32.80 -5.72 24.23
C PRO A 723 -32.38 -5.14 22.88
N VAL A 724 -31.70 -3.98 22.88
CA VAL A 724 -31.18 -3.31 21.68
C VAL A 724 -30.09 -4.11 20.94
N LEU A 725 -29.40 -5.04 21.63
CA LEU A 725 -28.38 -5.91 21.02
C LEU A 725 -28.92 -7.29 20.66
N ARG A 726 -30.16 -7.64 21.01
CA ARG A 726 -30.66 -9.00 20.93
C ARG A 726 -30.64 -9.54 19.49
N ASN A 727 -29.74 -10.49 19.22
CA ASN A 727 -29.44 -11.03 17.89
C ASN A 727 -28.98 -9.99 16.84
N GLN A 728 -28.52 -8.82 17.26
CA GLN A 728 -28.15 -7.69 16.40
C GLN A 728 -26.70 -7.23 16.64
N PHE A 729 -25.76 -8.16 16.77
CA PHE A 729 -24.33 -7.86 16.91
C PHE A 729 -23.46 -8.91 16.22
N THR A 730 -22.17 -8.61 16.10
CA THR A 730 -21.13 -9.55 15.68
C THR A 730 -20.03 -9.66 16.74
N ARG A 731 -19.34 -10.81 16.81
CA ARG A 731 -18.10 -10.97 17.59
C ARG A 731 -16.87 -10.44 16.84
N GLY A 732 -17.05 -9.88 15.64
CA GLY A 732 -15.98 -9.42 14.78
C GLY A 732 -14.98 -10.55 14.48
N HIS A 733 -13.69 -10.20 14.45
CA HIS A 733 -12.61 -11.17 14.25
C HIS A 733 -12.09 -11.79 15.53
N PHE A 734 -12.55 -11.36 16.71
CA PHE A 734 -12.00 -11.82 17.99
C PHE A 734 -11.95 -13.36 18.13
N LYS A 735 -12.93 -14.06 17.53
CA LYS A 735 -13.01 -15.53 17.54
C LYS A 735 -12.40 -16.25 16.33
N ARG A 736 -12.29 -15.60 15.17
CA ARG A 736 -11.99 -16.26 13.88
C ARG A 736 -10.73 -15.73 13.19
N GLY A 737 -10.31 -14.52 13.53
CA GLY A 737 -9.22 -13.80 12.86
C GLY A 737 -9.57 -13.45 11.43
N VAL A 738 -8.54 -13.09 10.68
CA VAL A 738 -8.60 -12.82 9.25
C VAL A 738 -7.59 -13.66 8.50
N GLU A 739 -7.86 -13.85 7.22
CA GLU A 739 -6.96 -14.50 6.28
C GLU A 739 -5.92 -13.55 5.68
#